data_AF-A0A749SUR9-F1
#
_entry.id   AF-A0A749SUR9-F1
#
_cell.length_a   1.000
_cell.length_b   1.000
_cell.length_c   1.000
_cell.angle_alpha   90.00
_cell.angle_beta   90.00
_cell.angle_gamma   90.00
#
_symmetry.space_group_name_H-M   'P 1'
#
loop_
_entity.id
_entity.type
_entity.pdbx_description
1 polymer ?
#
loop_
_entity_poly.entity_id
_entity_poly.type
_entity_poly.pdbx_seq_one_letter_code
_entity_poly.pdbx_strand_id
1 'polypeptide(L)'
;MNWTLPVTPDGWESKLVDYFLRFGADGDAQDIRWFEVTPSTLSAAFAGSGVGADEIEEAFRTCMSNIPDLPQRLESGMMERSNDKSPGYFTYLVMTLLISSQFDAQEGHNDFRLKLQNWLRTGHSYQNLAGVNAMWEALAGWLERRVQKGEPYRRLCLPEIPPSWSHIGYTLRLAFPGKADVRLMRRVLTSHPQTISSPRLLISYFQVAIQKENASHAHALKQAFSEFKDAWFSGRRALADMPFWRLRQRAIALISDVETRKAFIDMRVDFDGSRCYFSAASENDESVFAPSLSDALLSASAGNSYNLGIATQSGLLFFHQVGHGCWRAIAAPDAFSFKFHIALSCKYAARASQYFDDAVTENDWILTSRPQSRHAAMEIFRALKTSSTTLDEQISRLQLSGGIRVPGGWLGLPAFLPTVHSDTQNYRIYSPQGNGAKVSVREEDGRLTSSMPLNGEFIIEPELEIGEKTPPWRQRARFFERAVPRPAQEDSARYRLEPLTDWKTSPLTTPAFHIELPLTTENNDERLEHLLEAIYASGASGWEEIELVALLERAADSVNVWHLIRCLHDAGLIEPRLRQGWKGRVWTLVKPSLLRIRNGDNSMIVVEGATCASLMDDFQKAVSGLGGKCFRRSGVSVWSPPVCGAEIDDPVELSRVMEWPLIDTSSTPDMTPLALTSTCRTAEFHLQAAVWDWRSGRFSPHAASDNASTLLTRHVHPGGRDHDVYKVISRRKMAFFLSRTAAIIAANVSARRPTFRRVGNHRFICLADDCGLPDALAMRLRRSVLRNGGPTEVGYAYPIDDIAFRWLNRLLPGCFAPFPPDDGDDANRLVAAARHSGGKTRLRWQNGRLAL
;
A
#
# COMPACT_ATOMS: atom_id res chain seq x y z
N MET A 1 5.78 -20.49 -20.03
CA MET A 1 5.49 -20.40 -21.48
C MET A 1 6.71 -19.81 -22.15
N ASN A 2 7.26 -20.45 -23.19
CA ASN A 2 8.34 -19.86 -23.99
C ASN A 2 7.72 -18.79 -24.90
N TRP A 3 8.09 -17.54 -24.67
CA TRP A 3 7.64 -16.41 -25.48
C TRP A 3 8.23 -16.50 -26.90
N THR A 4 7.46 -16.07 -27.90
CA THR A 4 7.89 -15.97 -29.31
C THR A 4 7.77 -14.51 -29.76
N LEU A 5 8.82 -14.02 -30.43
CA LEU A 5 8.85 -12.67 -30.99
C LEU A 5 7.68 -12.47 -31.96
N PRO A 6 6.98 -11.32 -31.95
CA PRO A 6 5.96 -11.03 -32.93
C PRO A 6 6.59 -10.96 -34.34
N VAL A 7 6.07 -11.78 -35.25
CA VAL A 7 6.59 -11.91 -36.62
C VAL A 7 5.87 -10.96 -37.61
N THR A 8 4.79 -10.29 -37.16
CA THR A 8 3.95 -9.44 -38.02
C THR A 8 4.12 -7.95 -37.71
N PRO A 9 3.99 -7.05 -38.72
CA PRO A 9 4.00 -5.61 -38.51
C PRO A 9 2.98 -5.13 -37.46
N ASP A 10 1.75 -5.67 -37.46
CA ASP A 10 0.71 -5.35 -36.49
C ASP A 10 1.10 -5.69 -35.04
N GLY A 11 1.80 -6.81 -34.85
CA GLY A 11 2.30 -7.23 -33.54
C GLY A 11 3.35 -6.26 -32.99
N TRP A 12 4.24 -5.76 -33.85
CA TRP A 12 5.19 -4.71 -33.50
C TRP A 12 4.49 -3.38 -33.19
N GLU A 13 3.58 -2.95 -34.07
CA GLU A 13 2.83 -1.70 -33.94
C GLU A 13 2.10 -1.62 -32.59
N SER A 14 1.36 -2.66 -32.19
CA SER A 14 0.65 -2.67 -30.91
C SER A 14 1.58 -2.46 -29.72
N LYS A 15 2.73 -3.15 -29.68
CA LYS A 15 3.68 -3.06 -28.56
C LYS A 15 4.40 -1.72 -28.52
N LEU A 16 4.75 -1.18 -29.68
CA LEU A 16 5.41 0.13 -29.77
C LEU A 16 4.45 1.26 -29.40
N VAL A 17 3.19 1.20 -29.84
CA VAL A 17 2.14 2.17 -29.44
C VAL A 17 1.93 2.13 -27.93
N ASP A 18 1.82 0.94 -27.35
CA ASP A 18 1.63 0.78 -25.91
C ASP A 18 2.80 1.36 -25.10
N TYR A 19 4.03 1.17 -25.56
CA TYR A 19 5.22 1.64 -24.85
C TYR A 19 5.50 3.14 -25.06
N PHE A 20 5.47 3.63 -26.30
CA PHE A 20 5.92 4.98 -26.64
C PHE A 20 4.82 6.04 -26.66
N LEU A 21 3.55 5.67 -26.84
CA LEU A 21 2.46 6.64 -27.04
C LEU A 21 1.47 6.69 -25.87
N ARG A 22 1.27 5.59 -25.17
CA ARG A 22 0.41 5.57 -23.97
C ARG A 22 1.15 6.10 -22.75
N PHE A 23 0.40 6.41 -21.69
CA PHE A 23 0.98 6.70 -20.38
C PHE A 23 1.77 5.48 -19.88
N GLY A 24 2.98 5.71 -19.36
CA GLY A 24 3.81 4.63 -18.81
C GLY A 24 3.20 3.99 -17.56
N ALA A 25 3.70 2.82 -17.16
CA ALA A 25 3.30 2.14 -15.91
C ALA A 25 3.54 3.03 -14.67
N ASP A 26 4.58 3.87 -14.71
CA ASP A 26 4.94 4.81 -13.66
C ASP A 26 3.99 6.02 -13.60
N GLY A 27 3.04 6.14 -14.53
CA GLY A 27 2.08 7.24 -14.61
C GLY A 27 2.65 8.54 -15.19
N ASP A 28 3.79 8.49 -15.87
CA ASP A 28 4.36 9.64 -16.59
C ASP A 28 3.36 10.15 -17.65
N ALA A 29 2.94 11.40 -17.48
CA ALA A 29 1.97 12.09 -18.32
C ALA A 29 2.54 13.31 -19.03
N GLN A 30 3.87 13.41 -19.14
CA GLN A 30 4.50 14.47 -19.93
C GLN A 30 4.11 14.37 -21.41
N ASP A 31 4.00 15.53 -22.04
CA ASP A 31 3.84 15.60 -23.49
C ASP A 31 5.08 15.04 -24.17
N ILE A 32 4.87 14.25 -25.22
CA ILE A 32 5.95 13.70 -26.02
C ILE A 32 6.54 14.83 -26.86
N ARG A 33 7.78 15.20 -26.52
CA ARG A 33 8.58 16.18 -27.28
C ARG A 33 9.79 15.53 -27.95
N TRP A 34 10.11 14.30 -27.55
CA TRP A 34 11.23 13.51 -28.04
C TRP A 34 10.94 12.02 -27.83
N PHE A 35 11.57 11.19 -28.64
CA PHE A 35 11.56 9.74 -28.52
C PHE A 35 12.99 9.23 -28.35
N GLU A 36 13.20 8.49 -27.27
CA GLU A 36 14.40 7.68 -27.10
C GLU A 36 14.17 6.31 -27.73
N VAL A 37 14.58 6.14 -28.98
CA VAL A 37 14.50 4.85 -29.70
C VAL A 37 15.89 4.27 -29.88
N THR A 38 16.10 3.11 -29.25
CA THR A 38 17.36 2.36 -29.19
C THR A 38 17.08 0.87 -29.16
N PRO A 39 18.05 -0.01 -29.45
CA PRO A 39 17.86 -1.45 -29.30
C PRO A 39 17.41 -1.85 -27.90
N SER A 40 17.92 -1.19 -26.85
CA SER A 40 17.54 -1.44 -25.46
C SER A 40 16.10 -1.00 -25.13
N THR A 41 15.65 0.15 -25.64
CA THR A 41 14.26 0.62 -25.44
C THR A 41 13.26 -0.16 -26.28
N LEU A 42 13.66 -0.63 -27.46
CA LEU A 42 12.92 -1.63 -28.21
C LEU A 42 12.77 -2.90 -27.37
N SER A 43 13.86 -3.46 -26.83
CA SER A 43 13.81 -4.62 -25.91
C SER A 43 12.87 -4.39 -24.72
N ALA A 44 12.93 -3.21 -24.10
CA ALA A 44 12.05 -2.84 -22.99
C ALA A 44 10.55 -2.83 -23.34
N ALA A 45 10.18 -2.48 -24.58
CA ALA A 45 8.80 -2.55 -25.05
C ALA A 45 8.24 -3.99 -25.09
N PHE A 46 9.11 -5.00 -25.01
CA PHE A 46 8.77 -6.42 -24.97
C PHE A 46 9.24 -7.11 -23.68
N ALA A 47 9.33 -6.38 -22.57
CA ALA A 47 9.75 -6.91 -21.27
C ALA A 47 8.98 -8.21 -20.87
N GLY A 48 9.69 -9.19 -20.30
CA GLY A 48 9.20 -10.54 -19.99
C GLY A 48 9.70 -11.65 -20.94
N SER A 49 10.48 -11.27 -21.96
CA SER A 49 10.95 -12.11 -23.06
C SER A 49 12.33 -12.75 -22.87
N GLY A 50 13.21 -12.12 -22.08
CA GLY A 50 14.62 -12.50 -21.96
C GLY A 50 15.47 -12.24 -23.20
N VAL A 51 14.93 -11.58 -24.22
CA VAL A 51 15.61 -11.33 -25.51
C VAL A 51 16.57 -10.15 -25.42
N GLY A 52 17.81 -10.38 -25.84
CA GLY A 52 18.86 -9.36 -25.85
C GLY A 52 18.58 -8.20 -26.81
N ALA A 53 19.19 -7.03 -26.54
CA ALA A 53 18.99 -5.84 -27.36
C ALA A 53 19.39 -6.02 -28.84
N ASP A 54 20.44 -6.80 -29.11
CA ASP A 54 20.92 -7.03 -30.49
C ASP A 54 19.98 -7.96 -31.28
N GLU A 55 19.45 -8.98 -30.61
CA GLU A 55 18.50 -9.93 -31.19
C GLU A 55 17.18 -9.23 -31.57
N ILE A 56 16.70 -8.32 -30.72
CA ILE A 56 15.46 -7.59 -31.02
C ILE A 56 15.64 -6.56 -32.14
N GLU A 57 16.82 -5.95 -32.26
CA GLU A 57 17.12 -5.06 -33.39
C GLU A 57 17.16 -5.84 -34.73
N GLU A 58 17.79 -7.02 -34.76
CA GLU A 58 17.81 -7.87 -35.97
C GLU A 58 16.40 -8.35 -36.34
N ALA A 59 15.58 -8.74 -35.35
CA ALA A 59 14.19 -9.12 -35.58
C ALA A 59 13.37 -7.95 -36.14
N PHE A 60 13.54 -6.75 -35.57
CA PHE A 60 12.85 -5.55 -36.03
C PHE A 60 13.28 -5.17 -37.45
N ARG A 61 14.58 -5.22 -37.75
CA ARG A 61 15.15 -5.02 -39.09
C ARG A 61 14.54 -5.97 -40.10
N THR A 62 14.52 -7.27 -39.77
CA THR A 62 13.98 -8.32 -40.65
C THR A 62 12.50 -8.09 -40.94
N CYS A 63 11.72 -7.69 -39.91
CA CYS A 63 10.32 -7.33 -40.08
C CYS A 63 10.17 -6.16 -41.07
N MET A 64 10.93 -5.07 -40.87
CA MET A 64 10.87 -3.88 -41.73
C MET A 64 11.34 -4.15 -43.16
N SER A 65 12.40 -4.95 -43.37
CA SER A 65 12.91 -5.26 -44.71
C SER A 65 11.94 -6.10 -45.55
N ASN A 66 11.04 -6.84 -44.91
CA ASN A 66 10.05 -7.70 -45.56
C ASN A 66 8.73 -6.98 -45.87
N ILE A 67 8.60 -5.68 -45.54
CA ILE A 67 7.37 -4.92 -45.80
C ILE A 67 7.27 -4.60 -47.29
N PRO A 68 6.19 -5.01 -47.98
CA PRO A 68 6.01 -4.71 -49.38
C PRO A 68 5.83 -3.20 -49.60
N ASP A 69 6.50 -2.69 -50.64
CA ASP A 69 6.43 -1.29 -51.08
C ASP A 69 6.83 -0.26 -50.01
N LEU A 70 7.67 -0.64 -49.05
CA LEU A 70 8.17 0.27 -48.01
C LEU A 70 8.72 1.60 -48.57
N PRO A 71 9.50 1.64 -49.67
CA PRO A 71 9.94 2.91 -50.27
C PRO A 71 8.77 3.82 -50.68
N GLN A 72 7.73 3.25 -51.30
CA GLN A 72 6.55 4.00 -51.74
C GLN A 72 5.74 4.51 -50.54
N ARG A 73 5.65 3.73 -49.45
CA ARG A 73 4.99 4.14 -48.21
C ARG A 73 5.70 5.33 -47.55
N LEU A 74 7.04 5.30 -47.49
CA LEU A 74 7.85 6.40 -46.95
C LEU A 74 7.83 7.65 -47.83
N GLU A 75 7.73 7.48 -49.15
CA GLU A 75 7.64 8.59 -50.10
C GLU A 75 6.28 9.29 -50.06
N SER A 76 5.19 8.53 -50.16
CA SER A 76 3.82 9.04 -50.29
C SER A 76 3.13 9.30 -48.95
N GLY A 77 3.64 8.74 -47.86
CA GLY A 77 2.96 8.76 -46.56
C GLY A 77 1.75 7.83 -46.52
N MET A 78 1.70 6.82 -47.38
CA MET A 78 0.60 5.86 -47.46
C MET A 78 0.39 5.17 -46.12
N MET A 79 -0.79 5.37 -45.55
CA MET A 79 -1.16 4.88 -44.22
C MET A 79 -1.94 3.57 -44.34
N GLU A 80 -1.62 2.57 -43.50
CA GLU A 80 -2.52 1.43 -43.34
C GLU A 80 -3.82 1.88 -42.63
N ARG A 81 -4.81 0.99 -42.55
CA ARG A 81 -6.09 1.33 -41.91
C ARG A 81 -5.89 1.64 -40.41
N SER A 82 -5.77 2.92 -40.10
CA SER A 82 -5.81 3.43 -38.74
C SER A 82 -7.11 3.05 -38.04
N ASN A 83 -7.01 2.64 -36.78
CA ASN A 83 -8.16 2.27 -35.96
C ASN A 83 -8.06 2.92 -34.56
N ASP A 84 -8.90 2.44 -33.64
CA ASP A 84 -8.96 2.98 -32.29
C ASP A 84 -7.76 2.67 -31.40
N LYS A 85 -7.05 1.59 -31.69
CA LYS A 85 -5.92 1.11 -30.88
C LYS A 85 -4.57 1.44 -31.50
N SER A 86 -4.51 1.58 -32.82
CA SER A 86 -3.28 1.72 -33.59
C SER A 86 -3.41 2.71 -34.74
N PRO A 87 -2.39 3.56 -34.99
CA PRO A 87 -2.33 4.40 -36.16
C PRO A 87 -2.05 3.61 -37.45
N GLY A 88 -1.33 2.48 -37.41
CA GLY A 88 -1.05 1.62 -38.57
C GLY A 88 0.18 2.04 -39.38
N TYR A 89 1.04 2.86 -38.80
CA TYR A 89 2.25 3.38 -39.46
C TYR A 89 3.32 3.84 -38.46
N PHE A 90 3.09 3.65 -37.15
CA PHE A 90 4.02 4.09 -36.11
C PHE A 90 5.33 3.28 -36.11
N THR A 91 5.28 2.02 -36.49
CA THR A 91 6.45 1.16 -36.75
C THR A 91 7.43 1.80 -37.73
N TYR A 92 6.94 2.43 -38.79
CA TYR A 92 7.79 3.14 -39.76
C TYR A 92 8.46 4.35 -39.11
N LEU A 93 7.70 5.11 -38.30
CA LEU A 93 8.24 6.26 -37.57
C LEU A 93 9.31 5.82 -36.57
N VAL A 94 9.07 4.76 -35.80
CA VAL A 94 10.05 4.16 -34.87
C VAL A 94 11.31 3.70 -35.60
N MET A 95 11.18 3.06 -36.76
CA MET A 95 12.34 2.70 -37.59
C MET A 95 13.15 3.95 -37.98
N THR A 96 12.49 5.02 -38.46
CA THR A 96 13.21 6.25 -38.81
C THR A 96 13.89 6.91 -37.60
N LEU A 97 13.28 6.85 -36.41
CA LEU A 97 13.87 7.33 -35.16
C LEU A 97 15.08 6.50 -34.72
N LEU A 98 15.00 5.16 -34.83
CA LEU A 98 16.10 4.26 -34.51
C LEU A 98 17.31 4.55 -35.39
N ILE A 99 17.10 4.70 -36.70
CA ILE A 99 18.19 5.01 -37.63
C ILE A 99 18.76 6.40 -37.32
N SER A 100 17.89 7.38 -37.02
CA SER A 100 18.30 8.74 -36.64
C SER A 100 19.12 8.78 -35.35
N SER A 101 18.80 7.96 -34.34
CA SER A 101 19.53 7.94 -33.07
C SER A 101 20.94 7.35 -33.21
N GLN A 102 21.21 6.60 -34.28
CA GLN A 102 22.52 6.04 -34.61
C GLN A 102 23.49 7.02 -35.29
N PHE A 103 23.07 8.25 -35.58
CA PHE A 103 23.91 9.23 -36.26
C PHE A 103 25.12 9.67 -35.41
N ASP A 104 26.26 9.80 -36.08
CA ASP A 104 27.50 10.31 -35.51
C ASP A 104 27.99 11.47 -36.37
N ALA A 105 28.08 12.67 -35.79
CA ALA A 105 28.58 13.85 -36.48
C ALA A 105 30.05 13.76 -36.91
N GLN A 106 30.81 12.77 -36.42
CA GLN A 106 32.22 12.53 -36.78
C GLN A 106 32.37 11.64 -38.03
N GLU A 107 31.31 10.96 -38.49
CA GLU A 107 31.32 10.18 -39.72
C GLU A 107 31.02 11.11 -40.90
N GLY A 108 31.98 11.28 -41.82
CA GLY A 108 31.89 12.17 -42.99
C GLY A 108 30.74 11.87 -43.98
N HIS A 109 29.93 10.83 -43.74
CA HIS A 109 28.76 10.45 -44.53
C HIS A 109 27.51 10.34 -43.65
N ASN A 110 27.02 11.47 -43.16
CA ASN A 110 25.77 11.56 -42.39
C ASN A 110 24.53 11.69 -43.30
N ASP A 111 24.47 10.90 -44.38
CA ASP A 111 23.28 10.81 -45.24
C ASP A 111 22.31 9.77 -44.67
N PHE A 112 21.14 10.24 -44.24
CA PHE A 112 20.06 9.40 -43.72
C PHE A 112 19.62 8.32 -44.69
N ARG A 113 19.58 8.64 -45.99
CA ARG A 113 19.12 7.69 -47.02
C ARG A 113 20.07 6.51 -47.12
N LEU A 114 21.38 6.79 -47.09
CA LEU A 114 22.42 5.77 -47.12
C LEU A 114 22.39 4.91 -45.85
N LYS A 115 22.19 5.52 -44.67
CA LYS A 115 22.07 4.79 -43.40
C LYS A 115 20.82 3.91 -43.36
N LEU A 116 19.69 4.40 -43.87
CA LEU A 116 18.45 3.62 -44.02
C LEU A 116 18.65 2.42 -44.97
N GLN A 117 19.26 2.66 -46.13
CA GLN A 117 19.56 1.60 -47.10
C GLN A 117 20.46 0.51 -46.50
N ASN A 118 21.56 0.93 -45.86
CA ASN A 118 22.51 0.02 -45.22
C ASN A 118 21.89 -0.75 -44.06
N TRP A 119 21.09 -0.09 -43.23
CA TRP A 119 20.42 -0.74 -42.10
C TRP A 119 19.42 -1.79 -42.58
N LEU A 120 18.60 -1.50 -43.60
CA LEU A 120 17.64 -2.46 -44.16
C LEU A 120 18.28 -3.59 -44.98
N ARG A 121 19.57 -3.48 -45.34
CA ARG A 121 20.28 -4.42 -46.23
C ARG A 121 19.57 -4.61 -47.59
N THR A 122 19.00 -3.53 -48.13
CA THR A 122 18.29 -3.55 -49.41
C THR A 122 19.07 -2.83 -50.51
N GLY A 123 18.89 -3.26 -51.77
CA GLY A 123 19.47 -2.60 -52.94
C GLY A 123 18.71 -1.35 -53.39
N HIS A 124 17.63 -0.97 -52.71
CA HIS A 124 16.75 0.13 -53.12
C HIS A 124 17.29 1.50 -52.72
N SER A 125 17.20 2.48 -53.62
CA SER A 125 17.55 3.88 -53.37
C SER A 125 16.36 4.65 -52.81
N TYR A 126 16.54 5.35 -51.68
CA TYR A 126 15.51 6.15 -51.02
C TYR A 126 15.70 7.64 -51.35
N GLN A 127 15.25 8.11 -52.52
CA GLN A 127 15.48 9.51 -52.91
C GLN A 127 14.52 10.49 -52.22
N ASN A 128 13.25 10.10 -52.11
CA ASN A 128 12.18 10.91 -51.51
C ASN A 128 11.63 10.24 -50.24
N LEU A 129 11.38 11.05 -49.21
CA LEU A 129 10.93 10.62 -47.88
C LEU A 129 9.90 11.61 -47.29
N ALA A 130 9.32 12.49 -48.11
CA ALA A 130 8.40 13.54 -47.66
C ALA A 130 7.17 12.98 -46.91
N GLY A 131 6.74 11.76 -47.25
CA GLY A 131 5.68 11.04 -46.54
C GLY A 131 5.93 10.82 -45.05
N VAL A 132 7.19 10.81 -44.60
CA VAL A 132 7.53 10.68 -43.17
C VAL A 132 7.04 11.87 -42.36
N ASN A 133 7.19 13.09 -42.88
CA ASN A 133 6.67 14.28 -42.20
C ASN A 133 5.13 14.25 -42.11
N ALA A 134 4.44 13.83 -43.19
CA ALA A 134 2.98 13.69 -43.20
C ALA A 134 2.49 12.64 -42.17
N MET A 135 3.23 11.54 -42.00
CA MET A 135 2.93 10.53 -40.97
C MET A 135 3.04 11.09 -39.55
N TRP A 136 4.00 11.97 -39.26
CA TRP A 136 4.12 12.65 -37.96
C TRP A 136 2.95 13.59 -37.67
N GLU A 137 2.53 14.40 -38.64
CA GLU A 137 1.38 15.30 -38.53
C GLU A 137 0.09 14.52 -38.29
N ALA A 138 -0.11 13.45 -39.04
CA ALA A 138 -1.25 12.57 -38.88
C ALA A 138 -1.23 11.82 -37.53
N LEU A 139 -0.06 11.41 -37.04
CA LEU A 139 0.08 10.84 -35.70
C LEU A 139 -0.33 11.85 -34.62
N ALA A 140 0.10 13.11 -34.72
CA ALA A 140 -0.30 14.16 -33.78
C ALA A 140 -1.83 14.35 -33.77
N GLY A 141 -2.45 14.42 -34.95
CA GLY A 141 -3.91 14.50 -35.07
C GLY A 141 -4.65 13.23 -34.62
N TRP A 142 -4.05 12.05 -34.76
CA TRP A 142 -4.59 10.80 -34.21
C TRP A 142 -4.55 10.81 -32.68
N LEU A 143 -3.42 11.17 -32.07
CA LEU A 143 -3.27 11.24 -30.61
C LEU A 143 -4.17 12.31 -29.99
N GLU A 144 -4.27 13.49 -30.60
CA GLU A 144 -5.13 14.58 -30.12
C GLU A 144 -6.60 14.13 -30.03
N ARG A 145 -7.11 13.39 -31.04
CA ARG A 145 -8.46 12.81 -31.01
C ARG A 145 -8.65 11.79 -29.88
N ARG A 146 -7.62 11.01 -29.55
CA ARG A 146 -7.66 10.03 -28.44
C ARG A 146 -7.68 10.74 -27.09
N VAL A 147 -6.83 11.73 -26.92
CA VAL A 147 -6.77 12.57 -25.72
C VAL A 147 -8.10 13.28 -25.49
N GLN A 148 -8.72 13.82 -26.54
CA GLN A 148 -10.05 14.45 -26.45
C GLN A 148 -11.17 13.47 -26.07
N LYS A 149 -11.03 12.19 -26.43
CA LYS A 149 -11.93 11.11 -25.98
C LYS A 149 -11.62 10.61 -24.56
N GLY A 150 -10.61 11.16 -23.90
CA GLY A 150 -10.17 10.73 -22.57
C GLY A 150 -9.46 9.37 -22.56
N GLU A 151 -8.94 8.93 -23.71
CA GLU A 151 -8.15 7.69 -23.80
C GLU A 151 -6.72 7.92 -23.27
N PRO A 152 -6.03 6.88 -22.75
CA PRO A 152 -4.79 7.02 -21.98
C PRO A 152 -3.54 7.19 -22.87
N TYR A 153 -3.59 8.14 -23.79
CA TYR A 153 -2.50 8.51 -24.70
C TYR A 153 -1.86 9.83 -24.27
N ARG A 154 -0.55 9.96 -24.52
CA ARG A 154 0.19 11.21 -24.36
C ARG A 154 0.01 12.09 -25.59
N ARG A 155 0.05 13.40 -25.39
CA ARG A 155 0.02 14.37 -26.48
C ARG A 155 1.40 14.43 -27.14
N LEU A 156 1.43 14.42 -28.48
CA LEU A 156 2.65 14.67 -29.26
C LEU A 156 2.76 16.16 -29.59
N CYS A 157 3.85 16.78 -29.15
CA CYS A 157 4.19 18.16 -29.45
C CYS A 157 5.23 18.20 -30.57
N LEU A 158 4.77 18.45 -31.80
CA LEU A 158 5.66 18.54 -32.96
C LEU A 158 6.55 19.79 -32.85
N PRO A 159 7.88 19.65 -33.02
CA PRO A 159 8.79 20.79 -33.01
C PRO A 159 8.66 21.61 -34.30
N GLU A 160 8.96 22.90 -34.25
CA GLU A 160 9.13 23.69 -35.48
C GLU A 160 10.26 23.09 -36.33
N ILE A 161 10.11 22.99 -37.65
CA ILE A 161 11.15 22.50 -38.56
C ILE A 161 11.47 23.58 -39.61
N PRO A 162 12.75 23.76 -40.00
CA PRO A 162 13.08 24.69 -41.07
C PRO A 162 12.36 24.31 -42.38
N PRO A 163 11.92 25.29 -43.20
CA PRO A 163 11.28 24.99 -44.50
C PRO A 163 12.15 24.16 -45.45
N SER A 164 13.48 24.22 -45.29
CA SER A 164 14.43 23.43 -46.05
C SER A 164 14.47 21.94 -45.67
N TRP A 165 13.81 21.53 -44.57
CA TRP A 165 13.80 20.16 -44.05
C TRP A 165 12.49 19.43 -44.41
N SER A 166 12.20 19.33 -45.71
CA SER A 166 10.92 18.82 -46.23
C SER A 166 10.73 17.30 -46.16
N HIS A 167 11.78 16.54 -45.86
CA HIS A 167 11.74 15.07 -45.92
C HIS A 167 11.59 14.42 -44.54
N ILE A 168 12.56 14.61 -43.63
CA ILE A 168 12.66 13.91 -42.34
C ILE A 168 12.84 14.87 -41.16
N GLY A 169 12.41 16.13 -41.32
CA GLY A 169 12.67 17.21 -40.38
C GLY A 169 12.17 16.92 -38.96
N TYR A 170 10.97 16.34 -38.83
CA TYR A 170 10.41 15.97 -37.54
C TYR A 170 11.20 14.83 -36.89
N THR A 171 11.51 13.76 -37.62
CA THR A 171 12.30 12.62 -37.09
C THR A 171 13.63 13.10 -36.52
N LEU A 172 14.35 13.96 -37.23
CA LEU A 172 15.65 14.47 -36.77
C LEU A 172 15.55 15.28 -35.47
N ARG A 173 14.46 16.04 -35.26
CA ARG A 173 14.26 16.83 -34.04
C ARG A 173 13.70 16.01 -32.89
N LEU A 174 12.89 15.00 -33.19
CA LEU A 174 12.26 14.13 -32.20
C LEU A 174 13.19 13.02 -31.69
N ALA A 175 14.20 12.60 -32.47
CA ALA A 175 15.15 11.57 -32.08
C ALA A 175 16.16 12.09 -31.04
N PHE A 176 15.87 11.90 -29.75
CA PHE A 176 16.75 12.29 -28.65
C PHE A 176 16.63 11.32 -27.46
N PRO A 177 17.75 10.91 -26.83
CA PRO A 177 19.14 11.23 -27.17
C PRO A 177 19.72 10.36 -28.29
N GLY A 178 20.60 10.94 -29.12
CA GLY A 178 21.41 10.24 -30.12
C GLY A 178 22.79 9.81 -29.62
N LYS A 179 23.54 9.03 -30.42
CA LYS A 179 24.91 8.59 -30.08
C LYS A 179 25.88 9.75 -29.80
N ALA A 180 25.74 10.85 -30.53
CA ALA A 180 26.55 12.06 -30.33
C ALA A 180 26.32 12.69 -28.95
N ASP A 181 25.06 12.80 -28.53
CA ASP A 181 24.68 13.35 -27.23
C ASP A 181 25.25 12.49 -26.09
N VAL A 182 25.12 11.16 -26.20
CA VAL A 182 25.65 10.20 -25.22
C VAL A 182 27.17 10.30 -25.14
N ARG A 183 27.87 10.41 -26.27
CA ARG A 183 29.33 10.59 -26.28
C ARG A 183 29.77 11.91 -25.66
N LEU A 184 29.06 13.00 -25.94
CA LEU A 184 29.37 14.30 -25.34
C LEU A 184 29.19 14.25 -23.82
N MET A 185 28.07 13.71 -23.35
CA MET A 185 27.82 13.48 -21.93
C MET A 185 28.89 12.60 -21.30
N ARG A 186 29.20 11.46 -21.92
CA ARG A 186 30.27 10.56 -21.46
C ARG A 186 31.60 11.27 -21.36
N ARG A 187 31.98 12.06 -22.37
CA ARG A 187 33.23 12.85 -22.38
C ARG A 187 33.28 13.81 -21.20
N VAL A 188 32.20 14.56 -20.95
CA VAL A 188 32.12 15.50 -19.82
C VAL A 188 32.28 14.76 -18.49
N LEU A 189 31.56 13.66 -18.31
CA LEU A 189 31.61 12.83 -17.09
C LEU A 189 33.00 12.21 -16.87
N THR A 190 33.66 11.72 -17.93
CA THR A 190 35.01 11.13 -17.82
C THR A 190 36.09 12.18 -17.61
N SER A 191 35.98 13.35 -18.24
CA SER A 191 36.96 14.44 -18.06
C SER A 191 36.82 15.14 -16.71
N HIS A 192 35.64 15.09 -16.10
CA HIS A 192 35.35 15.71 -14.81
C HIS A 192 34.54 14.75 -13.92
N PRO A 193 35.17 13.71 -13.34
CA PRO A 193 34.47 12.69 -12.55
C PRO A 193 33.60 13.23 -11.40
N GLN A 194 33.98 14.37 -10.82
CA GLN A 194 33.22 15.09 -9.80
C GLN A 194 31.79 15.49 -10.23
N THR A 195 31.53 15.58 -11.54
CA THR A 195 30.20 15.88 -12.11
C THR A 195 29.20 14.74 -11.92
N ILE A 196 29.67 13.50 -11.69
CA ILE A 196 28.81 12.38 -11.37
C ILE A 196 28.05 12.65 -10.07
N SER A 197 28.70 13.25 -9.08
CA SER A 197 28.14 13.47 -7.74
C SER A 197 27.56 14.88 -7.52
N SER A 198 27.82 15.84 -8.41
CA SER A 198 27.35 17.23 -8.29
C SER A 198 26.60 17.69 -9.55
N PRO A 199 25.27 17.86 -9.47
CA PRO A 199 24.46 18.40 -10.56
C PRO A 199 24.89 19.81 -10.97
N ARG A 200 25.29 20.65 -10.01
CA ARG A 200 25.78 22.01 -10.27
C ARG A 200 27.05 22.03 -11.11
N LEU A 201 28.03 21.18 -10.78
CA LEU A 201 29.25 21.06 -11.57
C LEU A 201 28.94 20.48 -12.95
N LEU A 202 28.03 19.51 -13.05
CA LEU A 202 27.59 19.01 -14.35
C LEU A 202 27.04 20.16 -15.21
N ILE A 203 26.18 21.03 -14.66
CA ILE A 203 25.64 22.18 -15.38
C ILE A 203 26.76 23.10 -15.88
N SER A 204 27.73 23.46 -15.03
CA SER A 204 28.79 24.40 -15.41
C SER A 204 29.72 23.83 -16.50
N TYR A 205 30.19 22.60 -16.34
CA TYR A 205 31.07 21.98 -17.32
C TYR A 205 30.34 21.64 -18.63
N PHE A 206 29.07 21.22 -18.55
CA PHE A 206 28.28 20.92 -19.75
C PHE A 206 27.93 22.19 -20.54
N GLN A 207 27.70 23.32 -19.87
CA GLN A 207 27.49 24.62 -20.52
C GLN A 207 28.67 25.03 -21.41
N VAL A 208 29.91 24.74 -20.99
CA VAL A 208 31.12 24.99 -21.78
C VAL A 208 31.24 23.98 -22.94
N ALA A 209 30.93 22.71 -22.68
CA ALA A 209 31.03 21.66 -23.70
C ALA A 209 30.03 21.88 -24.85
N ILE A 210 28.77 22.19 -24.53
CA ILE A 210 27.70 22.34 -25.52
C ILE A 210 27.84 23.58 -26.41
N GLN A 211 28.56 24.61 -25.96
CA GLN A 211 28.85 25.80 -26.76
C GLN A 211 29.80 25.51 -27.93
N LYS A 212 30.63 24.45 -27.81
CA LYS A 212 31.58 24.04 -28.86
C LYS A 212 30.92 23.16 -29.94
N GLU A 213 29.66 22.76 -29.75
CA GLU A 213 28.93 21.90 -30.67
C GLU A 213 28.15 22.69 -31.73
N ASN A 214 28.14 22.17 -32.96
CA ASN A 214 27.44 22.76 -34.10
C ASN A 214 25.93 22.93 -33.81
N ALA A 215 25.41 24.14 -34.03
CA ALA A 215 24.07 24.52 -33.61
C ALA A 215 22.94 23.72 -34.26
N SER A 216 23.10 23.28 -35.50
CA SER A 216 22.05 22.60 -36.27
C SER A 216 21.76 21.16 -35.80
N HIS A 217 22.77 20.46 -35.28
CA HIS A 217 22.66 19.04 -34.86
C HIS A 217 22.39 18.88 -33.35
N ALA A 218 22.71 19.90 -32.55
CA ALA A 218 22.57 19.87 -31.09
C ALA A 218 21.29 20.53 -30.57
N HIS A 219 20.27 20.78 -31.43
CA HIS A 219 19.08 21.55 -31.03
C HIS A 219 18.32 20.91 -29.86
N ALA A 220 17.95 19.63 -29.98
CA ALA A 220 17.22 18.90 -28.92
C ALA A 220 18.02 18.84 -27.62
N LEU A 221 19.33 18.58 -27.70
CA LEU A 221 20.22 18.59 -26.54
C LEU A 221 20.32 19.99 -25.89
N LYS A 222 20.47 21.06 -26.68
CA LYS A 222 20.52 22.45 -26.17
C LYS A 222 19.23 22.83 -25.47
N GLN A 223 18.10 22.42 -26.03
CA GLN A 223 16.79 22.67 -25.45
C GLN A 223 16.60 21.89 -24.15
N ALA A 224 16.85 20.58 -24.15
CA ALA A 224 16.75 19.74 -22.95
C ALA A 224 17.70 20.21 -21.83
N PHE A 225 18.90 20.66 -22.19
CA PHE A 225 19.88 21.22 -21.24
C PHE A 225 19.41 22.56 -20.68
N SER A 226 18.91 23.49 -21.51
CA SER A 226 18.40 24.77 -21.02
C SER A 226 17.22 24.57 -20.09
N GLU A 227 16.24 23.75 -20.47
CA GLU A 227 15.06 23.47 -19.64
C GLU A 227 15.45 22.87 -18.28
N PHE A 228 16.38 21.91 -18.26
CA PHE A 228 16.90 21.34 -17.01
C PHE A 228 17.66 22.39 -16.16
N LYS A 229 18.54 23.16 -16.80
CA LYS A 229 19.35 24.18 -16.14
C LYS A 229 18.46 25.25 -15.50
N ASP A 230 17.49 25.76 -16.26
CA ASP A 230 16.60 26.82 -15.83
C ASP A 230 15.72 26.32 -14.67
N ALA A 231 15.12 25.13 -14.79
CA ALA A 231 14.36 24.51 -13.70
C ALA A 231 15.21 24.32 -12.43
N TRP A 232 16.46 23.86 -12.57
CA TRP A 232 17.37 23.66 -11.44
C TRP A 232 17.72 24.99 -10.74
N PHE A 233 17.97 26.06 -11.49
CA PHE A 233 18.25 27.38 -10.91
C PHE A 233 17.01 28.06 -10.32
N SER A 234 15.80 27.74 -10.80
CA SER A 234 14.54 28.13 -10.15
C SER A 234 14.27 27.36 -8.84
N GLY A 235 15.17 26.48 -8.41
CA GLY A 235 15.03 25.73 -7.17
C GLY A 235 14.34 24.38 -7.33
N ARG A 236 13.93 24.00 -8.55
CA ARG A 236 13.30 22.69 -8.79
C ARG A 236 14.30 21.55 -8.61
N ARG A 237 13.86 20.43 -8.04
CA ARG A 237 14.66 19.21 -7.76
C ARG A 237 14.03 17.92 -8.24
N ALA A 238 12.70 17.87 -8.47
CA ALA A 238 12.03 16.72 -9.06
C ALA A 238 12.27 16.62 -10.59
N LEU A 239 13.55 16.53 -10.98
CA LEU A 239 14.01 16.63 -12.37
C LEU A 239 14.58 15.31 -12.92
N ALA A 240 14.49 14.20 -12.16
CA ALA A 240 15.13 12.94 -12.54
C ALA A 240 14.61 12.38 -13.88
N ASP A 241 13.37 12.70 -14.21
CA ASP A 241 12.71 12.26 -15.43
C ASP A 241 12.87 13.24 -16.60
N MET A 242 13.54 14.37 -16.41
CA MET A 242 13.85 15.27 -17.51
C MET A 242 14.83 14.62 -18.51
N PRO A 243 14.69 14.88 -19.82
CA PRO A 243 15.48 14.23 -20.86
C PRO A 243 17.00 14.37 -20.67
N PHE A 244 17.47 15.54 -20.23
CA PHE A 244 18.89 15.78 -19.96
C PHE A 244 19.43 14.90 -18.82
N TRP A 245 18.64 14.70 -17.76
CA TRP A 245 19.05 13.86 -16.63
C TRP A 245 19.03 12.37 -16.98
N ARG A 246 18.03 11.92 -17.76
CA ARG A 246 18.00 10.55 -18.30
C ARG A 246 19.22 10.26 -19.18
N LEU A 247 19.63 11.21 -20.03
CA LEU A 247 20.88 11.13 -20.81
C LEU A 247 22.11 10.93 -19.91
N ARG A 248 22.22 11.67 -18.80
CA ARG A 248 23.30 11.49 -17.81
C ARG A 248 23.29 10.07 -17.23
N GLN A 249 22.13 9.58 -16.79
CA GLN A 249 22.03 8.22 -16.21
C GLN A 249 22.50 7.15 -17.20
N ARG A 250 22.09 7.28 -18.47
CA ARG A 250 22.53 6.38 -19.54
C ARG A 250 24.02 6.44 -19.78
N ALA A 251 24.61 7.64 -19.83
CA ALA A 251 26.04 7.79 -20.02
C ALA A 251 26.84 7.14 -18.86
N ILE A 252 26.33 7.20 -17.63
CA ILE A 252 26.96 6.55 -16.47
C ILE A 252 26.88 5.03 -16.56
N ALA A 253 25.73 4.48 -16.95
CA ALA A 253 25.58 3.04 -17.16
C ALA A 253 26.59 2.48 -18.18
N LEU A 254 27.02 3.30 -19.15
CA LEU A 254 28.06 2.94 -20.13
C LEU A 254 29.51 3.14 -19.64
N ILE A 255 29.71 3.83 -18.51
CA ILE A 255 31.03 4.04 -17.88
C ILE A 255 31.28 2.97 -16.81
N SER A 256 30.23 2.47 -16.15
CA SER A 256 30.33 1.51 -15.05
C SER A 256 30.30 0.06 -15.54
N ASP A 257 31.44 -0.64 -15.47
CA ASP A 257 31.59 -2.08 -15.80
C ASP A 257 31.00 -3.04 -14.73
N VAL A 258 30.30 -2.51 -13.72
CA VAL A 258 29.79 -3.29 -12.57
C VAL A 258 28.30 -3.51 -12.76
N GLU A 259 27.83 -4.77 -12.67
CA GLU A 259 26.41 -5.10 -12.50
C GLU A 259 25.83 -4.24 -11.35
N THR A 260 25.05 -3.23 -11.70
CA THR A 260 24.51 -2.27 -10.74
C THR A 260 23.35 -2.91 -9.98
N ARG A 261 23.65 -3.57 -8.87
CA ARG A 261 22.62 -4.14 -7.99
C ARG A 261 22.03 -3.06 -7.08
N LYS A 262 20.71 -2.94 -7.09
CA LYS A 262 19.95 -2.11 -6.15
C LYS A 262 19.66 -2.95 -4.89
N ALA A 263 19.57 -2.30 -3.73
CA ALA A 263 19.11 -2.94 -2.50
C ALA A 263 17.96 -2.14 -1.90
N PHE A 264 16.90 -2.84 -1.50
CA PHE A 264 15.77 -2.27 -0.78
C PHE A 264 15.74 -2.82 0.63
N ILE A 265 15.66 -1.93 1.61
CA ILE A 265 15.53 -2.28 3.02
C ILE A 265 14.36 -1.49 3.58
N ASP A 266 13.30 -2.21 3.95
CA ASP A 266 12.10 -1.64 4.57
C ASP A 266 12.10 -1.99 6.06
N MET A 267 11.88 -0.98 6.88
CA MET A 267 11.79 -1.04 8.34
C MET A 267 10.33 -0.81 8.75
N ARG A 268 9.87 -1.63 9.67
CA ARG A 268 8.58 -1.50 10.35
C ARG A 268 8.83 -1.34 11.84
N VAL A 269 8.25 -0.31 12.45
CA VAL A 269 8.39 -0.01 13.87
C VAL A 269 7.07 -0.37 14.55
N ASP A 270 7.09 -1.40 15.39
CA ASP A 270 5.93 -1.87 16.13
C ASP A 270 5.58 -0.92 17.29
N PHE A 271 4.38 -1.06 17.86
CA PHE A 271 3.87 -0.18 18.91
C PHE A 271 4.74 -0.18 20.17
N ASP A 272 5.38 -1.31 20.50
CA ASP A 272 6.29 -1.41 21.63
C ASP A 272 7.70 -0.88 21.35
N GLY A 273 7.89 -0.24 20.18
CA GLY A 273 9.16 0.33 19.73
C GLY A 273 10.11 -0.70 19.12
N SER A 274 9.76 -1.98 19.12
CA SER A 274 10.56 -3.00 18.42
C SER A 274 10.48 -2.82 16.92
N ARG A 275 11.53 -3.27 16.22
CA ARG A 275 11.64 -3.09 14.78
C ARG A 275 11.84 -4.42 14.09
N CYS A 276 11.32 -4.50 12.88
CA CYS A 276 11.65 -5.58 11.97
C CYS A 276 11.96 -5.05 10.58
N TYR A 277 12.72 -5.84 9.82
CA TYR A 277 13.30 -5.41 8.56
C TYR A 277 12.97 -6.40 7.46
N PHE A 278 12.87 -5.89 6.25
CA PHE A 278 12.53 -6.64 5.06
C PHE A 278 13.45 -6.20 3.94
N SER A 279 14.10 -7.16 3.31
CA SER A 279 15.11 -6.91 2.29
C SER A 279 14.67 -7.46 0.94
N ALA A 280 14.97 -6.75 -0.14
CA ALA A 280 14.71 -7.20 -1.51
C ALA A 280 15.81 -6.70 -2.46
N ALA A 281 16.14 -7.48 -3.49
CA ALA A 281 17.11 -7.10 -4.52
C ALA A 281 16.47 -6.30 -5.66
N SER A 282 15.15 -6.41 -5.84
CA SER A 282 14.32 -5.66 -6.78
C SER A 282 13.00 -5.25 -6.12
N GLU A 283 12.30 -4.24 -6.67
CA GLU A 283 10.95 -3.85 -6.20
C GLU A 283 9.91 -4.95 -6.44
N ASN A 284 10.19 -5.87 -7.35
CA ASN A 284 9.31 -6.97 -7.73
C ASN A 284 9.69 -8.31 -7.08
N ASP A 285 10.77 -8.37 -6.31
CA ASP A 285 11.18 -9.60 -5.63
C ASP A 285 10.39 -9.80 -4.33
N GLU A 286 10.20 -11.06 -3.92
CA GLU A 286 9.65 -11.34 -2.59
C GLU A 286 10.57 -10.80 -1.51
N SER A 287 9.99 -10.01 -0.59
CA SER A 287 10.74 -9.44 0.52
C SER A 287 11.12 -10.52 1.55
N VAL A 288 12.40 -10.60 1.88
CA VAL A 288 12.93 -11.52 2.89
C VAL A 288 12.93 -10.85 4.26
N PHE A 289 12.34 -11.51 5.25
CA PHE A 289 12.31 -11.01 6.63
C PHE A 289 13.70 -11.11 7.29
N ALA A 290 14.05 -10.07 8.04
CA ALA A 290 15.25 -9.99 8.87
C ALA A 290 14.91 -9.39 10.24
N PRO A 291 15.37 -10.02 11.36
CA PRO A 291 15.08 -9.55 12.71
C PRO A 291 15.93 -8.33 13.12
N SER A 292 16.98 -8.00 12.38
CA SER A 292 17.85 -6.84 12.64
C SER A 292 18.25 -6.12 11.35
N LEU A 293 18.67 -4.86 11.48
CA LEU A 293 19.16 -4.07 10.35
C LEU A 293 20.42 -4.69 9.72
N SER A 294 21.34 -5.20 10.54
CA SER A 294 22.55 -5.87 10.04
C SER A 294 22.21 -7.07 9.16
N ASP A 295 21.27 -7.92 9.60
CA ASP A 295 20.85 -9.10 8.83
C ASP A 295 20.18 -8.70 7.51
N ALA A 296 19.36 -7.64 7.52
CA ALA A 296 18.70 -7.14 6.32
C ALA A 296 19.71 -6.62 5.29
N LEU A 297 20.69 -5.84 5.74
CA LEU A 297 21.75 -5.28 4.88
C LEU A 297 22.64 -6.37 4.29
N LEU A 298 22.96 -7.41 5.07
CA LEU A 298 23.72 -8.57 4.59
C LEU A 298 22.93 -9.37 3.56
N SER A 299 21.65 -9.65 3.84
CA SER A 299 20.77 -10.42 2.96
C SER A 299 20.61 -9.76 1.58
N ALA A 300 20.47 -8.44 1.51
CA ALA A 300 20.38 -7.72 0.24
C ALA A 300 21.75 -7.35 -0.37
N SER A 301 22.87 -7.77 0.24
CA SER A 301 24.22 -7.34 -0.16
C SER A 301 24.33 -5.82 -0.29
N ALA A 302 23.68 -5.06 0.61
CA ALA A 302 23.50 -3.61 0.49
C ALA A 302 24.83 -2.85 0.46
N GLY A 303 25.89 -3.37 1.09
CA GLY A 303 27.25 -2.81 1.05
C GLY A 303 27.87 -2.75 -0.35
N ASN A 304 27.40 -3.59 -1.28
CA ASN A 304 27.83 -3.63 -2.69
C ASN A 304 26.80 -2.97 -3.62
N SER A 305 25.71 -2.42 -3.08
CA SER A 305 24.67 -1.77 -3.88
C SER A 305 25.06 -0.34 -4.25
N TYR A 306 24.62 0.14 -5.42
CA TYR A 306 24.91 1.51 -5.83
C TYR A 306 24.11 2.56 -5.05
N ASN A 307 22.93 2.20 -4.54
CA ASN A 307 22.02 3.13 -3.86
C ASN A 307 22.27 3.22 -2.35
N LEU A 308 22.71 2.14 -1.68
CA LEU A 308 22.96 2.11 -0.24
C LEU A 308 24.41 1.77 0.14
N GLY A 309 25.27 1.37 -0.80
CA GLY A 309 26.62 0.87 -0.50
C GLY A 309 27.49 1.86 0.26
N ILE A 310 27.61 3.09 -0.25
CA ILE A 310 28.38 4.16 0.43
C ILE A 310 27.84 4.43 1.83
N ALA A 311 26.52 4.52 1.97
CA ALA A 311 25.85 4.82 3.24
C ALA A 311 26.01 3.69 4.28
N THR A 312 25.95 2.44 3.80
CA THR A 312 26.18 1.24 4.60
C THR A 312 27.62 1.18 5.10
N GLN A 313 28.60 1.42 4.21
CA GLN A 313 30.03 1.45 4.54
C GLN A 313 30.38 2.63 5.46
N SER A 314 29.80 3.81 5.18
CA SER A 314 29.95 4.98 6.04
C SER A 314 29.26 4.79 7.38
N GLY A 315 28.29 3.88 7.51
CA GLY A 315 27.57 3.60 8.76
C GLY A 315 26.57 4.69 9.13
N LEU A 316 25.90 5.28 8.13
CA LEU A 316 24.86 6.29 8.30
C LEU A 316 23.75 6.04 7.28
N LEU A 317 22.56 5.71 7.74
CA LEU A 317 21.38 5.46 6.92
C LEU A 317 20.19 6.27 7.43
N PHE A 318 19.28 6.61 6.52
CA PHE A 318 18.01 7.27 6.83
C PHE A 318 16.87 6.40 6.33
N PHE A 319 15.73 6.47 7.00
CA PHE A 319 14.54 5.73 6.63
C PHE A 319 13.38 6.71 6.48
N HIS A 320 12.81 6.81 5.28
CA HIS A 320 11.68 7.69 4.99
C HIS A 320 10.40 6.89 4.78
N GLN A 321 9.24 7.51 5.03
CA GLN A 321 7.98 6.79 4.96
C GLN A 321 7.54 6.53 3.51
N VAL A 322 7.34 5.25 3.15
CA VAL A 322 6.87 4.84 1.82
C VAL A 322 5.45 4.27 1.82
N GLY A 323 4.91 3.92 2.99
CA GLY A 323 3.56 3.39 3.14
C GLY A 323 3.03 3.52 4.57
N HIS A 324 1.86 2.94 4.82
CA HIS A 324 1.29 2.84 6.17
C HIS A 324 2.23 2.02 7.06
N GLY A 325 2.86 2.66 8.05
CA GLY A 325 3.76 1.98 9.00
C GLY A 325 5.08 1.44 8.39
N CYS A 326 5.40 1.77 7.14
CA CYS A 326 6.58 1.25 6.43
C CYS A 326 7.56 2.36 6.05
N TRP A 327 8.83 2.14 6.39
CA TRP A 327 9.92 3.11 6.21
C TRP A 327 11.07 2.51 5.39
N ARG A 328 11.47 3.16 4.29
CA ARG A 328 12.49 2.64 3.37
C ARG A 328 13.84 3.32 3.57
N ALA A 329 14.90 2.53 3.54
CA ALA A 329 16.27 3.01 3.64
C ALA A 329 16.69 3.84 2.42
N ILE A 330 17.35 4.97 2.69
CA ILE A 330 18.00 5.86 1.73
C ILE A 330 19.36 6.32 2.27
N ALA A 331 20.28 6.63 1.36
CA ALA A 331 21.65 7.02 1.70
C ALA A 331 21.78 8.42 2.29
N ALA A 332 20.82 9.31 2.02
CA ALA A 332 20.80 10.67 2.51
C ALA A 332 19.36 11.18 2.59
N PRO A 333 19.04 12.13 3.50
CA PRO A 333 17.70 12.70 3.59
C PRO A 333 17.29 13.32 2.25
N ASP A 334 16.18 12.89 1.66
CA ASP A 334 15.70 13.51 0.44
C ASP A 334 15.03 14.87 0.72
N ALA A 335 14.70 15.61 -0.34
CA ALA A 335 14.12 16.95 -0.21
C ALA A 335 12.62 16.96 0.09
N PHE A 336 11.92 15.82 0.05
CA PHE A 336 10.45 15.73 0.03
C PHE A 336 9.90 15.00 1.24
N SER A 337 10.65 14.06 1.79
CA SER A 337 10.27 13.34 2.98
C SER A 337 10.38 14.27 4.19
N PHE A 338 9.26 14.38 4.91
CA PHE A 338 9.15 15.28 6.06
C PHE A 338 9.77 14.70 7.34
N LYS A 339 9.80 13.37 7.45
CA LYS A 339 10.22 12.64 8.64
C LYS A 339 11.16 11.49 8.29
N PHE A 340 12.15 11.27 9.15
CA PHE A 340 13.13 10.20 8.98
C PHE A 340 13.42 9.47 10.29
N HIS A 341 13.48 8.14 10.26
CA HIS A 341 14.30 7.44 11.25
C HIS A 341 15.76 7.46 10.78
N ILE A 342 16.70 7.56 11.72
CA ILE A 342 18.12 7.67 11.43
C ILE A 342 18.82 6.50 12.10
N ALA A 343 19.70 5.81 11.36
CA ALA A 343 20.52 4.71 11.84
C ALA A 343 22.01 5.06 11.70
N LEU A 344 22.72 4.99 12.81
CA LEU A 344 24.17 5.22 12.93
C LEU A 344 24.86 3.92 13.30
N SER A 345 25.97 3.59 12.66
CA SER A 345 26.80 2.49 13.13
C SER A 345 27.35 2.80 14.52
N CYS A 346 27.49 1.77 15.37
CA CYS A 346 28.05 1.87 16.73
C CYS A 346 29.44 2.52 16.78
N LYS A 347 30.17 2.58 15.64
CA LYS A 347 31.41 3.38 15.53
C LYS A 347 31.22 4.88 15.81
N TYR A 348 29.99 5.39 15.70
CA TYR A 348 29.62 6.77 16.03
C TYR A 348 28.98 6.90 17.43
N ALA A 349 29.04 5.89 18.30
CA ALA A 349 28.36 5.90 19.60
C ALA A 349 28.63 7.16 20.43
N ALA A 350 29.88 7.65 20.47
CA ALA A 350 30.26 8.85 21.20
C ALA A 350 29.62 10.15 20.65
N ARG A 351 29.25 10.18 19.37
CA ARG A 351 28.55 11.30 18.73
C ARG A 351 27.03 11.08 18.72
N ALA A 352 26.56 9.84 18.72
CA ALA A 352 25.14 9.51 18.69
C ALA A 352 24.38 10.11 19.88
N SER A 353 24.99 10.12 21.08
CA SER A 353 24.43 10.75 22.28
C SER A 353 24.27 12.27 22.19
N GLN A 354 24.91 12.94 21.23
CA GLN A 354 24.74 14.38 20.98
C GLN A 354 23.48 14.68 20.14
N TYR A 355 22.99 13.69 19.41
CA TYR A 355 21.91 13.86 18.43
C TYR A 355 20.63 13.10 18.81
N PHE A 356 20.75 12.01 19.58
CA PHE A 356 19.64 11.17 19.95
C PHE A 356 19.43 11.24 21.47
N ASP A 357 18.30 11.81 21.89
CA ASP A 357 17.89 11.83 23.30
C ASP A 357 17.52 10.41 23.78
N ASP A 358 16.78 9.66 22.96
CA ASP A 358 16.36 8.28 23.21
C ASP A 358 16.73 7.39 22.00
N ALA A 359 17.87 6.71 22.09
CA ALA A 359 18.38 5.84 21.03
C ALA A 359 18.12 4.35 21.32
N VAL A 360 17.82 3.60 20.28
CA VAL A 360 17.67 2.15 20.33
C VAL A 360 18.87 1.51 19.65
N THR A 361 19.64 0.72 20.41
CA THR A 361 20.80 0.01 19.86
C THR A 361 20.39 -1.41 19.45
N GLU A 362 20.66 -1.75 18.18
CA GLU A 362 20.41 -3.05 17.57
C GLU A 362 21.70 -3.57 16.93
N ASN A 363 22.32 -4.58 17.53
CA ASN A 363 23.61 -5.11 17.09
C ASN A 363 24.65 -4.00 16.90
N ASP A 364 25.06 -3.75 15.66
CA ASP A 364 26.08 -2.76 15.27
C ASP A 364 25.51 -1.38 14.92
N TRP A 365 24.22 -1.14 15.19
CA TRP A 365 23.51 0.09 14.84
C TRP A 365 22.83 0.75 16.04
N ILE A 366 22.80 2.08 16.03
CA ILE A 366 22.13 2.96 16.98
C ILE A 366 21.10 3.77 16.19
N LEU A 367 19.83 3.63 16.54
CA LEU A 367 18.72 4.19 15.76
C LEU A 367 17.85 5.12 16.59
N THR A 368 17.25 6.13 15.95
CA THR A 368 16.27 7.02 16.58
C THR A 368 14.99 6.29 16.97
N SER A 369 14.58 6.36 18.24
CA SER A 369 13.33 5.77 18.74
C SER A 369 12.09 6.32 18.01
N ARG A 370 12.08 7.62 17.71
CA ARG A 370 11.00 8.31 16.98
C ARG A 370 11.50 8.92 15.67
N PRO A 371 10.63 9.11 14.67
CA PRO A 371 10.99 9.83 13.45
C PRO A 371 11.39 11.27 13.78
N GLN A 372 12.51 11.70 13.22
CA GLN A 372 13.06 13.05 13.32
C GLN A 372 12.58 13.92 12.16
N SER A 373 12.54 15.23 12.36
CA SER A 373 12.24 16.17 11.28
C SER A 373 13.33 16.13 10.21
N ARG A 374 12.99 16.52 8.98
CA ARG A 374 13.99 16.71 7.91
C ARG A 374 15.13 17.62 8.34
N HIS A 375 14.84 18.69 9.09
CA HIS A 375 15.86 19.62 9.57
C HIS A 375 16.91 18.91 10.45
N ALA A 376 16.46 18.15 11.45
CA ALA A 376 17.36 17.39 12.32
C ALA A 376 18.14 16.32 11.53
N ALA A 377 17.48 15.60 10.62
CA ALA A 377 18.15 14.62 9.77
C ALA A 377 19.25 15.25 8.90
N MET A 378 18.99 16.45 8.37
CA MET A 378 19.95 17.23 7.60
C MET A 378 21.13 17.73 8.42
N GLU A 379 20.90 18.19 9.65
CA GLU A 379 21.98 18.61 10.56
C GLU A 379 22.92 17.45 10.90
N ILE A 380 22.35 16.29 11.26
CA ILE A 380 23.11 15.07 11.55
C ILE A 380 23.89 14.62 10.31
N PHE A 381 23.26 14.64 9.14
CA PHE A 381 23.92 14.30 7.89
C PHE A 381 25.14 15.20 7.63
N ARG A 382 24.96 16.53 7.74
CA ARG A 382 26.04 17.51 7.53
C ARG A 382 27.18 17.37 8.53
N ALA A 383 26.87 17.08 9.80
CA ALA A 383 27.89 16.96 10.84
C ALA A 383 28.71 15.66 10.73
N LEU A 384 28.13 14.59 10.20
CA LEU A 384 28.77 13.28 10.11
C LEU A 384 29.43 13.00 8.75
N LYS A 385 29.05 13.73 7.69
CA LYS A 385 29.76 13.65 6.40
C LYS A 385 31.00 14.54 6.39
N THR A 386 32.12 13.98 5.93
CA THR A 386 33.36 14.71 5.62
C THR A 386 33.36 15.37 4.24
N SER A 387 32.30 15.20 3.43
CA SER A 387 32.22 15.71 2.05
C SER A 387 31.13 16.78 1.88
N SER A 388 31.53 17.87 1.23
CA SER A 388 30.82 19.14 1.00
C SER A 388 29.69 19.10 -0.04
N THR A 389 29.10 17.94 -0.32
CA THR A 389 27.95 17.87 -1.24
C THR A 389 26.72 18.44 -0.54
N THR A 390 26.33 19.66 -0.90
CA THR A 390 25.09 20.31 -0.46
C THR A 390 23.90 19.48 -0.95
N LEU A 391 23.16 18.87 -0.02
CA LEU A 391 22.01 18.02 -0.34
C LEU A 391 20.89 18.74 -1.08
N ASP A 392 20.79 20.06 -0.90
CA ASP A 392 19.88 20.93 -1.63
C ASP A 392 20.21 21.03 -3.13
N GLU A 393 21.21 20.29 -3.63
CA GLU A 393 21.49 20.15 -5.06
C GLU A 393 21.03 18.82 -5.65
N GLN A 394 20.61 17.82 -4.83
CA GLN A 394 20.28 16.48 -5.33
C GLN A 394 19.01 16.46 -6.18
N ILE A 395 19.09 15.76 -7.31
CA ILE A 395 17.96 15.54 -8.21
C ILE A 395 17.17 14.32 -7.74
N SER A 396 15.84 14.43 -7.79
CA SER A 396 14.92 13.39 -7.38
C SER A 396 13.87 13.07 -8.44
N ARG A 397 13.21 11.94 -8.23
CA ARG A 397 12.03 11.51 -8.98
C ARG A 397 10.80 11.78 -8.12
N LEU A 398 9.75 12.31 -8.73
CA LEU A 398 8.43 12.45 -8.12
C LEU A 398 7.91 11.08 -7.64
N GLN A 399 7.33 11.02 -6.45
CA GLN A 399 6.70 9.79 -5.95
C GLN A 399 5.30 10.06 -5.39
N LEU A 400 4.40 9.13 -5.68
CA LEU A 400 3.10 9.02 -5.00
C LEU A 400 3.16 7.83 -4.06
N SER A 401 2.92 8.06 -2.76
CA SER A 401 2.99 7.00 -1.75
C SER A 401 1.88 7.13 -0.70
N GLY A 402 1.79 6.15 0.20
CA GLY A 402 0.82 6.19 1.31
C GLY A 402 -0.67 6.12 0.92
N GLY A 403 -1.01 5.87 -0.35
CA GLY A 403 -2.37 5.52 -0.77
C GLY A 403 -2.57 4.00 -0.85
N ILE A 404 -3.80 3.55 -1.01
CA ILE A 404 -4.12 2.12 -1.23
C ILE A 404 -4.08 1.81 -2.72
N ARG A 405 -3.19 0.88 -3.13
CA ARG A 405 -3.09 0.42 -4.52
C ARG A 405 -4.22 -0.54 -4.85
N VAL A 406 -4.83 -0.34 -6.01
CA VAL A 406 -5.79 -1.27 -6.62
C VAL A 406 -5.35 -1.55 -8.06
N PRO A 407 -5.78 -2.67 -8.69
CA PRO A 407 -5.45 -2.93 -10.08
C PRO A 407 -5.76 -1.73 -10.99
N GLY A 408 -4.71 -1.19 -11.63
CA GLY A 408 -4.81 -0.04 -12.54
C GLY A 408 -4.75 1.35 -11.89
N GLY A 409 -4.58 1.49 -10.58
CA GLY A 409 -4.49 2.81 -9.93
C GLY A 409 -4.49 2.81 -8.41
N TRP A 410 -5.24 3.75 -7.84
CA TRP A 410 -5.38 3.99 -6.40
C TRP A 410 -6.85 3.97 -5.98
N LEU A 411 -7.11 3.60 -4.73
CA LEU A 411 -8.42 3.78 -4.12
C LEU A 411 -8.67 5.27 -3.89
N GLY A 412 -9.75 5.80 -4.45
CA GLY A 412 -10.10 7.22 -4.50
C GLY A 412 -10.83 7.75 -3.27
N LEU A 413 -10.78 7.05 -2.14
CA LEU A 413 -11.55 7.45 -0.95
C LEU A 413 -10.83 8.57 -0.18
N PRO A 414 -11.54 9.61 0.32
CA PRO A 414 -10.93 10.80 0.93
C PRO A 414 -9.89 10.51 2.03
N ALA A 415 -10.19 9.55 2.89
CA ALA A 415 -9.30 9.15 3.98
C ALA A 415 -8.05 8.40 3.50
N PHE A 416 -7.98 7.94 2.24
CA PHE A 416 -6.95 7.01 1.76
C PHE A 416 -6.21 7.47 0.48
N LEU A 417 -6.38 8.74 0.08
CA LEU A 417 -5.70 9.31 -1.08
C LEU A 417 -4.16 9.39 -0.90
N PRO A 418 -3.35 9.20 -1.94
CA PRO A 418 -1.89 9.20 -1.81
C PRO A 418 -1.32 10.58 -1.43
N THR A 419 -0.08 10.57 -0.98
CA THR A 419 0.76 11.74 -0.74
C THR A 419 1.68 11.98 -1.92
N VAL A 420 1.80 13.24 -2.32
CA VAL A 420 2.70 13.71 -3.38
C VAL A 420 4.03 14.13 -2.75
N HIS A 421 5.11 13.45 -3.12
CA HIS A 421 6.47 13.78 -2.69
C HIS A 421 7.16 14.57 -3.79
N SER A 422 7.11 15.91 -3.69
CA SER A 422 7.75 16.81 -4.66
C SER A 422 8.30 18.09 -4.02
N ASP A 423 9.14 18.79 -4.78
CA ASP A 423 9.79 20.06 -4.46
C ASP A 423 8.84 21.26 -4.47
N THR A 424 7.61 21.10 -4.97
CA THR A 424 6.65 22.19 -5.05
C THR A 424 5.59 22.11 -3.96
N GLN A 425 5.08 23.26 -3.54
CA GLN A 425 3.93 23.37 -2.65
C GLN A 425 2.65 23.68 -3.42
N ASN A 426 2.77 24.29 -4.61
CA ASN A 426 1.64 24.71 -5.43
C ASN A 426 1.47 23.76 -6.61
N TYR A 427 0.31 23.10 -6.66
CA TYR A 427 0.00 22.10 -7.66
C TYR A 427 -1.25 22.48 -8.43
N ARG A 428 -1.20 22.30 -9.74
CA ARG A 428 -2.39 22.26 -10.58
C ARG A 428 -2.86 20.81 -10.68
N ILE A 429 -4.05 20.54 -10.14
CA ILE A 429 -4.68 19.22 -10.21
C ILE A 429 -5.99 19.34 -10.96
N TYR A 430 -6.15 18.55 -12.02
CA TYR A 430 -7.35 18.57 -12.85
C TYR A 430 -7.66 17.20 -13.44
N SER A 431 -8.94 16.96 -13.70
CA SER A 431 -9.38 15.79 -14.46
C SER A 431 -9.56 16.17 -15.93
N PRO A 432 -8.90 15.47 -16.88
CA PRO A 432 -9.07 15.73 -18.31
C PRO A 432 -10.52 15.55 -18.79
N GLN A 433 -11.29 14.70 -18.10
CA GLN A 433 -12.67 14.37 -18.44
C GLN A 433 -13.70 15.30 -17.78
N GLY A 434 -13.26 16.32 -17.03
CA GLY A 434 -14.16 17.27 -16.38
C GLY A 434 -14.89 16.68 -15.17
N ASN A 435 -14.15 16.05 -14.27
CA ASN A 435 -14.71 15.55 -13.02
C ASN A 435 -14.94 16.72 -12.04
N GLY A 436 -16.16 16.91 -11.52
CA GLY A 436 -16.54 18.03 -10.66
C GLY A 436 -15.92 18.02 -9.25
N ALA A 437 -15.16 16.99 -8.91
CA ALA A 437 -14.46 16.86 -7.65
C ALA A 437 -13.26 17.83 -7.55
N LYS A 438 -13.27 18.69 -6.53
CA LYS A 438 -12.13 19.54 -6.19
C LYS A 438 -11.10 18.74 -5.40
N VAL A 439 -9.89 18.65 -5.94
CA VAL A 439 -8.73 18.01 -5.28
C VAL A 439 -7.72 19.07 -4.93
N SER A 440 -7.23 19.03 -3.69
CA SER A 440 -6.19 19.92 -3.18
C SER A 440 -5.06 19.13 -2.53
N VAL A 441 -3.89 19.74 -2.38
CA VAL A 441 -2.77 19.17 -1.63
C VAL A 441 -2.69 19.84 -0.26
N ARG A 442 -2.60 19.05 0.80
CA ARG A 442 -2.35 19.55 2.15
C ARG A 442 -0.88 19.98 2.26
N GLU A 443 -0.66 21.22 2.67
CA GLU A 443 0.69 21.82 2.75
C GLU A 443 1.61 21.13 3.78
N GLU A 444 1.05 20.65 4.89
CA GLU A 444 1.82 20.07 6.00
C GLU A 444 2.58 18.79 5.64
N ASP A 445 1.98 17.94 4.79
CA ASP A 445 2.45 16.58 4.52
C ASP A 445 2.37 16.16 3.05
N GLY A 446 1.97 17.06 2.13
CA GLY A 446 1.83 16.77 0.70
C GLY A 446 0.65 15.85 0.35
N ARG A 447 -0.28 15.61 1.28
CA ARG A 447 -1.37 14.65 1.09
C ARG A 447 -2.45 15.19 0.16
N LEU A 448 -2.91 14.36 -0.79
CA LEU A 448 -4.10 14.70 -1.56
C LEU A 448 -5.35 14.68 -0.68
N THR A 449 -6.19 15.69 -0.87
CA THR A 449 -7.42 15.91 -0.11
C THR A 449 -8.59 16.15 -1.07
N SER A 450 -9.73 15.59 -0.72
CA SER A 450 -11.00 15.75 -1.44
C SER A 450 -12.15 15.64 -0.43
N SER A 451 -13.25 16.34 -0.67
CA SER A 451 -14.48 16.21 0.14
C SER A 451 -15.34 15.02 -0.26
N MET A 452 -15.06 14.39 -1.40
CA MET A 452 -15.82 13.27 -1.94
C MET A 452 -14.89 12.19 -2.54
N PRO A 453 -15.36 10.94 -2.69
CA PRO A 453 -14.66 9.92 -3.44
C PRO A 453 -14.24 10.40 -4.84
N LEU A 454 -13.06 9.97 -5.28
CA LEU A 454 -12.49 10.27 -6.59
C LEU A 454 -12.61 9.05 -7.50
N ASN A 455 -13.04 9.29 -8.74
CA ASN A 455 -13.11 8.30 -9.79
C ASN A 455 -12.47 8.82 -11.08
N GLY A 456 -11.82 7.94 -11.83
CA GLY A 456 -11.22 8.28 -13.11
C GLY A 456 -9.84 8.90 -13.01
N GLU A 457 -9.48 9.70 -14.00
CA GLU A 457 -8.11 10.14 -14.22
C GLU A 457 -7.89 11.59 -13.81
N PHE A 458 -6.77 11.82 -13.14
CA PHE A 458 -6.32 13.12 -12.66
C PHE A 458 -4.87 13.34 -13.07
N ILE A 459 -4.56 14.55 -13.54
CA ILE A 459 -3.21 15.00 -13.81
C ILE A 459 -2.79 15.92 -12.67
N ILE A 460 -1.61 15.66 -12.13
CA ILE A 460 -0.94 16.45 -11.11
C ILE A 460 0.29 17.05 -11.78
N GLU A 461 0.42 18.37 -11.74
CA GLU A 461 1.59 19.09 -12.24
C GLU A 461 1.89 20.29 -11.33
N PRO A 462 3.15 20.74 -11.23
CA PRO A 462 3.47 21.95 -10.52
C PRO A 462 2.87 23.17 -11.23
N GLU A 463 2.44 24.16 -10.45
CA GLU A 463 2.12 25.46 -11.03
C GLU A 463 3.40 26.10 -11.63
N LEU A 464 3.24 26.78 -12.76
CA LEU A 464 4.36 27.42 -13.46
C LEU A 464 4.85 28.62 -12.67
N GLU A 465 6.15 28.68 -12.41
CA GLU A 465 6.80 29.87 -11.87
C GLU A 465 7.06 30.92 -12.96
N ILE A 466 7.38 32.15 -12.55
CA ILE A 466 7.66 33.25 -13.48
C ILE A 466 8.84 32.88 -14.39
N GLY A 467 8.56 32.75 -15.69
CA GLY A 467 9.55 32.40 -16.72
C GLY A 467 9.53 30.92 -17.14
N GLU A 468 8.84 30.03 -16.44
CA GLU A 468 8.64 28.64 -16.86
C GLU A 468 7.60 28.56 -17.99
N LYS A 469 7.96 27.92 -19.12
CA LYS A 469 7.05 27.72 -20.25
C LYS A 469 6.23 26.43 -20.14
N THR A 470 6.78 25.43 -19.46
CA THR A 470 6.22 24.09 -19.34
C THR A 470 6.55 23.52 -17.97
N PRO A 471 5.65 22.73 -17.36
CA PRO A 471 5.93 22.13 -16.07
C PRO A 471 7.08 21.10 -16.20
N PRO A 472 8.01 21.03 -15.24
CA PRO A 472 9.12 20.09 -15.27
C PRO A 472 8.68 18.63 -15.22
N TRP A 473 7.48 18.34 -14.72
CA TRP A 473 6.89 17.01 -14.66
C TRP A 473 5.36 17.07 -14.71
N ARG A 474 4.76 15.97 -15.17
CA ARG A 474 3.31 15.73 -15.15
C ARG A 474 3.06 14.29 -14.76
N GLN A 475 2.21 14.09 -13.76
CA GLN A 475 1.92 12.77 -13.23
C GLN A 475 0.43 12.47 -13.34
N ARG A 476 0.12 11.33 -13.95
CA ARG A 476 -1.23 10.77 -13.96
C ARG A 476 -1.44 9.92 -12.71
N ALA A 477 -2.55 10.19 -12.04
CA ALA A 477 -3.12 9.35 -10.99
C ALA A 477 -4.51 8.91 -11.42
N ARG A 478 -4.75 7.59 -11.42
CA ARG A 478 -6.07 7.02 -11.65
C ARG A 478 -6.67 6.58 -10.32
N PHE A 479 -7.89 7.03 -10.04
CA PHE A 479 -8.62 6.71 -8.84
C PHE A 479 -9.85 5.86 -9.13
N PHE A 480 -10.18 4.98 -8.20
CA PHE A 480 -11.38 4.16 -8.22
C PHE A 480 -12.09 4.28 -6.88
N GLU A 481 -13.39 4.50 -6.89
CA GLU A 481 -14.18 4.60 -5.65
C GLU A 481 -14.38 3.23 -4.97
N ARG A 482 -14.20 2.15 -5.74
CA ARG A 482 -14.46 0.79 -5.31
C ARG A 482 -13.22 -0.09 -5.48
N ALA A 483 -13.06 -1.00 -4.53
CA ALA A 483 -12.13 -2.10 -4.57
C ALA A 483 -12.55 -3.09 -5.67
N VAL A 484 -11.55 -3.69 -6.31
CA VAL A 484 -11.75 -4.70 -7.33
C VAL A 484 -11.95 -6.06 -6.64
N PRO A 485 -13.07 -6.78 -6.88
CA PRO A 485 -13.25 -8.14 -6.39
C PRO A 485 -12.09 -9.04 -6.81
N ARG A 486 -11.60 -9.85 -5.87
CA ARG A 486 -10.49 -10.76 -6.13
C ARG A 486 -11.01 -12.10 -6.66
N PRO A 487 -10.46 -12.65 -7.77
CA PRO A 487 -10.71 -14.04 -8.12
C PRO A 487 -10.16 -14.95 -7.03
N ALA A 488 -10.76 -16.14 -6.88
CA ALA A 488 -10.34 -17.11 -5.89
C ALA A 488 -8.90 -17.61 -6.17
N GLN A 489 -7.94 -17.00 -5.45
CA GLN A 489 -6.61 -17.53 -5.07
C GLN A 489 -5.38 -17.19 -5.95
N GLU A 490 -4.53 -16.31 -5.41
CA GLU A 490 -3.17 -16.68 -4.99
C GLU A 490 -3.04 -16.24 -3.51
N ASP A 491 -3.12 -17.20 -2.59
CA ASP A 491 -3.00 -16.90 -1.15
C ASP A 491 -1.53 -16.57 -0.85
N SER A 492 -1.27 -15.35 -0.38
CA SER A 492 0.09 -14.93 -0.01
C SER A 492 0.67 -15.84 1.09
N ALA A 493 1.99 -15.83 1.25
CA ALA A 493 2.66 -16.61 2.32
C ALA A 493 2.08 -16.38 3.72
N ARG A 494 1.50 -15.19 3.97
CA ARG A 494 0.87 -14.82 5.24
C ARG A 494 -0.38 -15.65 5.57
N TYR A 495 -1.17 -16.09 4.58
CA TYR A 495 -2.35 -16.92 4.79
C TYR A 495 -2.01 -18.37 5.21
N ARG A 496 -0.74 -18.79 5.09
CA ARG A 496 -0.25 -20.11 5.52
C ARG A 496 0.23 -20.13 6.98
N LEU A 497 0.30 -18.98 7.64
CA LEU A 497 0.71 -18.86 9.04
C LEU A 497 -0.36 -19.41 10.00
N GLU A 498 0.05 -19.87 11.18
CA GLU A 498 -0.86 -20.43 12.19
C GLU A 498 -1.84 -19.36 12.71
N PRO A 499 -3.18 -19.59 12.67
CA PRO A 499 -4.15 -18.69 13.28
C PRO A 499 -4.02 -18.61 14.80
N LEU A 500 -4.13 -17.41 15.37
CA LEU A 500 -4.20 -17.23 16.81
C LEU A 500 -5.66 -17.32 17.27
N THR A 501 -5.96 -18.27 18.16
CA THR A 501 -7.32 -18.46 18.70
C THR A 501 -7.37 -18.25 20.21
N ASP A 502 -8.49 -17.74 20.72
CA ASP A 502 -8.70 -17.46 22.14
C ASP A 502 -9.45 -18.60 22.86
N TRP A 503 -10.35 -19.28 22.15
CA TRP A 503 -11.28 -20.28 22.70
C TRP A 503 -11.24 -21.60 21.93
N LYS A 504 -11.32 -22.72 22.66
CA LYS A 504 -11.42 -24.05 22.05
C LYS A 504 -12.79 -24.24 21.43
N THR A 505 -12.83 -24.76 20.21
CA THR A 505 -14.08 -25.07 19.54
C THR A 505 -14.44 -26.55 19.70
N SER A 506 -15.74 -26.81 19.76
CA SER A 506 -16.37 -28.14 19.82
C SER A 506 -16.84 -28.57 18.42
N PRO A 507 -17.35 -29.82 18.25
CA PRO A 507 -17.79 -30.34 16.96
C PRO A 507 -18.76 -29.41 16.23
N LEU A 508 -18.77 -29.51 14.90
CA LEU A 508 -19.61 -28.68 14.03
C LEU A 508 -21.09 -28.82 14.38
N THR A 509 -21.77 -27.69 14.60
CA THR A 509 -23.23 -27.64 14.79
C THR A 509 -23.84 -26.53 13.95
N THR A 510 -25.13 -26.63 13.66
CA THR A 510 -25.87 -25.58 12.94
C THR A 510 -26.10 -24.39 13.89
N PRO A 511 -25.65 -23.17 13.53
CA PRO A 511 -25.86 -22.00 14.36
C PRO A 511 -27.35 -21.61 14.43
N ALA A 512 -27.78 -21.16 15.61
CA ALA A 512 -29.12 -20.65 15.85
C ALA A 512 -29.10 -19.13 16.12
N PHE A 513 -30.20 -18.45 15.77
CA PHE A 513 -30.42 -17.03 16.06
C PHE A 513 -31.75 -16.79 16.78
N HIS A 514 -31.88 -15.65 17.47
CA HIS A 514 -33.02 -15.31 18.31
C HIS A 514 -33.51 -13.88 18.03
N ILE A 515 -34.32 -13.71 16.97
CA ILE A 515 -34.91 -12.42 16.60
C ILE A 515 -36.39 -12.62 16.23
N GLU A 516 -37.26 -11.77 16.78
CA GLU A 516 -38.71 -11.73 16.49
C GLU A 516 -39.12 -10.57 15.56
N LEU A 517 -38.17 -9.72 15.09
CA LEU A 517 -38.46 -8.58 14.22
C LEU A 517 -38.27 -8.90 12.72
N PRO A 518 -39.06 -8.28 11.82
CA PRO A 518 -38.80 -8.34 10.39
C PRO A 518 -37.43 -7.73 10.08
N LEU A 519 -36.64 -8.44 9.27
CA LEU A 519 -35.30 -8.00 8.88
C LEU A 519 -35.41 -6.99 7.73
N THR A 520 -34.99 -5.75 8.00
CA THR A 520 -34.94 -4.67 7.02
C THR A 520 -33.49 -4.26 6.75
N THR A 521 -33.28 -3.51 5.66
CA THR A 521 -31.97 -2.92 5.32
C THR A 521 -31.76 -1.61 6.09
N GLU A 522 -30.86 -1.62 7.07
CA GLU A 522 -30.43 -0.45 7.83
C GLU A 522 -29.28 0.30 7.09
N ASN A 523 -29.29 1.64 7.14
CA ASN A 523 -28.22 2.47 6.55
C ASN A 523 -27.01 2.56 7.50
N ASN A 524 -25.81 2.63 6.94
CA ASN A 524 -24.57 2.83 7.68
C ASN A 524 -23.98 4.24 7.49
N ASP A 525 -23.03 4.57 8.35
CA ASP A 525 -22.18 5.75 8.18
C ASP A 525 -21.23 5.54 6.99
N GLU A 526 -21.14 6.56 6.13
CA GLU A 526 -20.30 6.56 4.93
C GLU A 526 -18.82 6.31 5.26
N ARG A 527 -18.33 6.79 6.42
CA ARG A 527 -16.95 6.59 6.86
C ARG A 527 -16.63 5.13 7.14
N LEU A 528 -17.60 4.37 7.67
CA LEU A 528 -17.45 2.94 7.87
C LEU A 528 -17.41 2.21 6.54
N GLU A 529 -18.29 2.56 5.58
CA GLU A 529 -18.26 1.95 4.24
C GLU A 529 -16.91 2.19 3.55
N HIS A 530 -16.40 3.42 3.65
CA HIS A 530 -15.06 3.75 3.14
C HIS A 530 -13.95 2.94 3.81
N LEU A 531 -14.04 2.73 5.12
CA LEU A 531 -13.10 1.91 5.87
C LEU A 531 -13.16 0.44 5.43
N LEU A 532 -14.36 -0.14 5.31
CA LEU A 532 -14.53 -1.53 4.88
C LEU A 532 -13.98 -1.75 3.46
N GLU A 533 -14.23 -0.80 2.56
CA GLU A 533 -13.70 -0.85 1.20
C GLU A 533 -12.16 -0.77 1.17
N ALA A 534 -11.57 0.09 2.00
CA ALA A 534 -10.13 0.22 2.16
C ALA A 534 -9.48 -1.04 2.77
N ILE A 535 -10.12 -1.65 3.76
CA ILE A 535 -9.70 -2.92 4.37
C ILE A 535 -9.74 -4.03 3.32
N TYR A 536 -10.80 -4.13 2.53
CA TYR A 536 -10.85 -5.13 1.46
C TYR A 536 -9.77 -4.90 0.40
N ALA A 537 -9.61 -3.66 -0.08
CA ALA A 537 -8.66 -3.30 -1.13
C ALA A 537 -7.20 -3.54 -0.73
N SER A 538 -6.81 -3.14 0.49
CA SER A 538 -5.42 -3.26 0.95
C SER A 538 -5.04 -4.65 1.47
N GLY A 539 -6.02 -5.48 1.84
CA GLY A 539 -5.79 -6.79 2.45
C GLY A 539 -5.42 -7.92 1.49
N ALA A 540 -5.10 -7.60 0.24
CA ALA A 540 -4.77 -8.56 -0.81
C ALA A 540 -3.75 -9.62 -0.34
N SER A 541 -2.64 -9.16 0.26
CA SER A 541 -1.57 -10.00 0.79
C SER A 541 -1.60 -10.15 2.32
N GLY A 542 -2.59 -9.58 3.01
CA GLY A 542 -2.58 -9.39 4.46
C GLY A 542 -1.71 -8.21 4.90
N TRP A 543 -1.62 -7.97 6.21
CA TRP A 543 -0.89 -6.84 6.81
C TRP A 543 0.03 -7.31 7.93
N GLU A 544 1.17 -6.65 8.12
CA GLU A 544 1.74 -6.57 9.46
C GLU A 544 0.82 -5.75 10.37
N GLU A 545 0.79 -6.04 11.67
CA GLU A 545 -0.08 -5.32 12.62
C GLU A 545 0.08 -3.79 12.54
N ILE A 546 1.30 -3.29 12.39
CA ILE A 546 1.56 -1.85 12.25
C ILE A 546 1.00 -1.25 10.95
N GLU A 547 0.97 -2.00 9.86
CA GLU A 547 0.42 -1.52 8.58
C GLU A 547 -1.10 -1.34 8.71
N LEU A 548 -1.77 -2.29 9.38
CA LEU A 548 -3.19 -2.21 9.70
C LEU A 548 -3.49 -1.07 10.67
N VAL A 549 -2.70 -0.91 11.74
CA VAL A 549 -2.84 0.20 12.69
C VAL A 549 -2.75 1.54 11.98
N ALA A 550 -1.71 1.77 11.19
CA ALA A 550 -1.51 3.02 10.46
C ALA A 550 -2.58 3.28 9.38
N LEU A 551 -3.24 2.24 8.86
CA LEU A 551 -4.40 2.38 7.97
C LEU A 551 -5.65 2.80 8.76
N LEU A 552 -5.89 2.20 9.93
CA LEU A 552 -7.06 2.49 10.77
C LEU A 552 -7.01 3.87 11.42
N GLU A 553 -5.85 4.28 11.94
CA GLU A 553 -5.63 5.63 12.50
C GLU A 553 -5.94 6.72 11.48
N ARG A 554 -5.71 6.42 10.20
CA ARG A 554 -5.98 7.35 9.10
C ARG A 554 -7.47 7.51 8.80
N ALA A 555 -8.27 6.49 9.09
CA ALA A 555 -9.71 6.48 8.87
C ALA A 555 -10.47 7.11 10.06
N ALA A 556 -9.96 6.91 11.28
CA ALA A 556 -10.67 7.20 12.52
C ALA A 556 -9.69 7.60 13.64
N ASP A 557 -9.10 8.78 13.52
CA ASP A 557 -8.11 9.34 14.45
C ASP A 557 -8.63 9.51 15.90
N SER A 558 -9.92 9.76 16.06
CA SER A 558 -10.56 9.96 17.37
C SER A 558 -10.96 8.65 18.07
N VAL A 559 -10.76 7.49 17.44
CA VAL A 559 -11.20 6.19 17.96
C VAL A 559 -9.97 5.37 18.35
N ASN A 560 -10.06 4.65 19.48
CA ASN A 560 -9.01 3.72 19.86
C ASN A 560 -8.81 2.65 18.77
N VAL A 561 -7.64 2.65 18.14
CA VAL A 561 -7.30 1.74 17.05
C VAL A 561 -7.41 0.26 17.43
N TRP A 562 -7.12 -0.09 18.68
CA TRP A 562 -7.25 -1.48 19.17
C TRP A 562 -8.71 -1.91 19.27
N HIS A 563 -9.61 -0.98 19.58
CA HIS A 563 -11.05 -1.24 19.49
C HIS A 563 -11.49 -1.43 18.04
N LEU A 564 -10.91 -0.71 17.07
CA LEU A 564 -11.22 -0.92 15.65
C LEU A 564 -10.71 -2.27 15.13
N ILE A 565 -9.49 -2.66 15.47
CA ILE A 565 -8.96 -3.99 15.13
C ILE A 565 -9.87 -5.08 15.73
N ARG A 566 -10.22 -4.95 17.01
CA ARG A 566 -11.16 -5.87 17.67
C ARG A 566 -12.52 -5.87 16.99
N CYS A 567 -13.03 -4.72 16.58
CA CYS A 567 -14.30 -4.58 15.86
C CYS A 567 -14.31 -5.38 14.55
N LEU A 568 -13.25 -5.26 13.75
CA LEU A 568 -13.10 -5.98 12.48
C LEU A 568 -12.92 -7.50 12.70
N HIS A 569 -12.18 -7.89 13.73
CA HIS A 569 -11.98 -9.29 14.11
C HIS A 569 -13.26 -9.94 14.66
N ASP A 570 -13.93 -9.28 15.59
CA ASP A 570 -15.21 -9.71 16.17
C ASP A 570 -16.33 -9.71 15.12
N ALA A 571 -16.19 -8.96 14.03
CA ALA A 571 -17.06 -9.00 12.85
C ALA A 571 -16.71 -10.11 11.85
N GLY A 572 -15.59 -10.82 12.05
CA GLY A 572 -15.18 -11.94 11.20
C GLY A 572 -14.62 -11.50 9.86
N LEU A 573 -14.16 -10.25 9.73
CA LEU A 573 -13.61 -9.70 8.49
C LEU A 573 -12.11 -9.96 8.38
N ILE A 574 -11.41 -9.92 9.51
CA ILE A 574 -9.97 -10.17 9.61
C ILE A 574 -9.69 -11.21 10.69
N GLU A 575 -8.56 -11.90 10.58
CA GLU A 575 -8.09 -12.86 11.59
C GLU A 575 -6.58 -12.68 11.86
N PRO A 576 -6.14 -12.84 13.11
CA PRO A 576 -4.74 -12.76 13.48
C PRO A 576 -4.01 -14.10 13.23
N ARG A 577 -2.77 -14.00 12.76
CA ARG A 577 -1.86 -15.12 12.52
C ARG A 577 -0.50 -14.89 13.15
N LEU A 578 0.10 -15.98 13.63
CA LEU A 578 1.37 -16.02 14.32
C LEU A 578 2.53 -16.06 13.31
N ARG A 579 3.48 -15.12 13.43
CA ARG A 579 4.71 -15.13 12.64
C ARG A 579 5.68 -16.21 13.12
N GLN A 580 6.41 -16.79 12.20
CA GLN A 580 7.53 -17.67 12.54
C GLN A 580 8.76 -16.82 12.89
N GLY A 581 9.38 -17.11 14.04
CA GLY A 581 10.66 -16.50 14.44
C GLY A 581 10.60 -15.01 14.81
N TRP A 582 9.41 -14.44 15.03
CA TRP A 582 9.21 -13.05 15.44
C TRP A 582 7.97 -12.89 16.31
N LYS A 583 8.01 -12.00 17.30
CA LYS A 583 6.92 -11.79 18.26
C LYS A 583 5.65 -11.16 17.69
N GLY A 584 5.75 -10.45 16.57
CA GLY A 584 4.63 -9.71 15.95
C GLY A 584 3.58 -10.60 15.29
N ARG A 585 2.42 -10.02 14.98
CA ARG A 585 1.31 -10.71 14.32
C ARG A 585 1.12 -10.20 12.90
N VAL A 586 0.54 -11.07 12.08
CA VAL A 586 0.04 -10.73 10.75
C VAL A 586 -1.48 -10.84 10.77
N TRP A 587 -2.14 -9.94 10.05
CA TRP A 587 -3.60 -9.95 9.90
C TRP A 587 -3.95 -10.31 8.46
N THR A 588 -4.93 -11.19 8.28
CA THR A 588 -5.41 -11.59 6.95
C THR A 588 -6.91 -11.37 6.83
N LEU A 589 -7.38 -11.10 5.61
CA LEU A 589 -8.82 -11.05 5.33
C LEU A 589 -9.41 -12.46 5.41
N VAL A 590 -10.59 -12.59 6.01
CA VAL A 590 -11.36 -13.84 6.00
C VAL A 590 -12.12 -13.94 4.67
N LYS A 591 -12.08 -15.11 4.02
CA LYS A 591 -12.74 -15.31 2.72
C LYS A 591 -14.28 -15.24 2.85
N PRO A 592 -14.99 -14.62 1.89
CA PRO A 592 -16.44 -14.63 1.85
C PRO A 592 -17.01 -16.05 1.88
N SER A 593 -18.07 -16.26 2.65
CA SER A 593 -18.82 -17.51 2.71
C SER A 593 -20.29 -17.26 3.06
N LEU A 594 -21.15 -18.23 2.76
CA LEU A 594 -22.57 -18.18 3.07
C LEU A 594 -22.83 -19.11 4.26
N LEU A 595 -23.23 -18.56 5.39
CA LEU A 595 -23.55 -19.33 6.59
C LEU A 595 -25.06 -19.54 6.70
N ARG A 596 -25.51 -20.80 6.73
CA ARG A 596 -26.91 -21.11 7.03
C ARG A 596 -27.15 -21.05 8.53
N ILE A 597 -28.11 -20.22 8.95
CA ILE A 597 -28.55 -20.11 10.34
C ILE A 597 -30.05 -20.43 10.45
N ARG A 598 -30.47 -20.98 11.60
CA ARG A 598 -31.86 -21.40 11.83
C ARG A 598 -32.48 -20.74 13.05
N ASN A 599 -33.78 -20.50 12.99
CA ASN A 599 -34.62 -20.14 14.14
C ASN A 599 -35.95 -20.89 14.02
N GLY A 600 -36.08 -22.01 14.76
CA GLY A 600 -37.18 -22.95 14.54
C GLY A 600 -37.13 -23.52 13.12
N ASP A 601 -38.25 -23.43 12.41
CA ASP A 601 -38.39 -23.89 11.01
C ASP A 601 -37.86 -22.87 9.99
N ASN A 602 -37.62 -21.63 10.41
CA ASN A 602 -37.10 -20.59 9.52
C ASN A 602 -35.58 -20.74 9.34
N SER A 603 -35.12 -20.70 8.10
CA SER A 603 -33.69 -20.66 7.75
C SER A 603 -33.37 -19.44 6.92
N MET A 604 -32.20 -18.84 7.17
CA MET A 604 -31.68 -17.73 6.38
C MET A 604 -30.17 -17.88 6.19
N ILE A 605 -29.63 -17.09 5.27
CA ILE A 605 -28.21 -17.03 4.96
C ILE A 605 -27.62 -15.74 5.52
N VAL A 606 -26.48 -15.86 6.20
CA VAL A 606 -25.65 -14.73 6.63
C VAL A 606 -24.36 -14.74 5.83
N VAL A 607 -23.94 -13.58 5.37
CA VAL A 607 -22.64 -13.39 4.73
C VAL A 607 -21.58 -13.31 5.82
N GLU A 608 -20.59 -14.19 5.73
CA GLU A 608 -19.42 -14.25 6.61
C GLU A 608 -18.16 -13.92 5.81
N GLY A 609 -17.15 -13.35 6.46
CA GLY A 609 -15.91 -12.94 5.81
C GLY A 609 -15.95 -11.53 5.23
N ALA A 610 -14.80 -11.09 4.68
CA ALA A 610 -14.64 -9.74 4.18
C ALA A 610 -15.15 -9.57 2.74
N THR A 611 -16.04 -8.60 2.56
CA THR A 611 -16.62 -8.22 1.26
C THR A 611 -16.37 -6.74 0.96
N CYS A 612 -16.33 -6.40 -0.33
CA CYS A 612 -16.37 -5.01 -0.80
C CYS A 612 -17.76 -4.66 -1.33
N ALA A 613 -18.00 -3.37 -1.60
CA ALA A 613 -19.27 -2.88 -2.13
C ALA A 613 -19.71 -3.61 -3.40
N SER A 614 -18.77 -3.86 -4.34
CA SER A 614 -19.06 -4.59 -5.58
C SER A 614 -19.55 -6.02 -5.33
N LEU A 615 -18.93 -6.75 -4.39
CA LEU A 615 -19.37 -8.10 -4.02
C LEU A 615 -20.74 -8.12 -3.34
N MET A 616 -21.05 -7.10 -2.54
CA MET A 616 -22.36 -6.97 -1.90
C MET A 616 -23.46 -6.61 -2.90
N ASP A 617 -23.16 -5.77 -3.90
CA ASP A 617 -24.08 -5.47 -5.00
C ASP A 617 -24.39 -6.73 -5.82
N ASP A 618 -23.38 -7.55 -6.10
CA ASP A 618 -23.54 -8.80 -6.84
C ASP A 618 -24.33 -9.85 -6.02
N PHE A 619 -24.06 -9.95 -4.71
CA PHE A 619 -24.87 -10.74 -3.79
C PHE A 619 -26.34 -10.31 -3.82
N GLN A 620 -26.62 -9.00 -3.76
CA GLN A 620 -27.98 -8.50 -3.78
C GLN A 620 -28.70 -8.81 -5.11
N LYS A 621 -28.00 -8.69 -6.24
CA LYS A 621 -28.54 -9.07 -7.55
C LYS A 621 -28.82 -10.57 -7.62
N ALA A 622 -27.91 -11.42 -7.15
CA ALA A 622 -28.07 -12.87 -7.15
C ALA A 622 -29.26 -13.32 -6.29
N VAL A 623 -29.38 -12.78 -5.06
CA VAL A 623 -30.52 -13.06 -4.17
C VAL A 623 -31.83 -12.63 -4.82
N SER A 624 -31.88 -11.43 -5.40
CA SER A 624 -33.09 -10.92 -6.06
C SER A 624 -33.48 -11.78 -7.28
N GLY A 625 -32.48 -12.23 -8.06
CA GLY A 625 -32.69 -13.12 -9.20
C GLY A 625 -33.22 -14.51 -8.83
N LEU A 626 -32.91 -14.97 -7.61
CA LEU A 626 -33.42 -16.23 -7.05
C LEU A 626 -34.71 -16.04 -6.22
N GLY A 627 -35.32 -14.85 -6.26
CA GLY A 627 -36.58 -14.55 -5.56
C GLY A 627 -36.46 -14.32 -4.04
N GLY A 628 -35.25 -14.20 -3.51
CA GLY A 628 -34.99 -13.95 -2.09
C GLY A 628 -35.04 -12.46 -1.72
N LYS A 629 -34.87 -12.17 -0.42
CA LYS A 629 -34.81 -10.80 0.13
C LYS A 629 -33.57 -10.60 0.98
N CYS A 630 -32.75 -9.61 0.65
CA CYS A 630 -31.60 -9.23 1.45
C CYS A 630 -32.00 -8.43 2.69
N PHE A 631 -31.17 -8.53 3.74
CA PHE A 631 -31.23 -7.67 4.91
C PHE A 631 -29.84 -7.15 5.29
N ARG A 632 -29.83 -6.08 6.08
CA ARG A 632 -28.61 -5.47 6.63
C ARG A 632 -28.90 -4.90 8.01
N ARG A 633 -28.16 -5.36 9.03
CA ARG A 633 -28.31 -4.91 10.41
C ARG A 633 -27.04 -4.19 10.87
N SER A 634 -27.15 -2.93 11.25
CA SER A 634 -26.04 -2.14 11.79
C SER A 634 -25.56 -2.72 13.12
N GLY A 635 -24.30 -2.53 13.48
CA GLY A 635 -23.81 -2.97 14.78
C GLY A 635 -24.16 -2.02 15.93
N VAL A 636 -23.46 -2.14 17.04
CA VAL A 636 -23.73 -1.32 18.25
C VAL A 636 -23.25 0.13 18.13
N SER A 637 -22.33 0.42 17.20
CA SER A 637 -21.83 1.77 16.95
C SER A 637 -21.63 2.06 15.46
N VAL A 638 -21.33 3.33 15.13
CA VAL A 638 -21.08 3.79 13.75
C VAL A 638 -19.85 3.13 13.10
N TRP A 639 -18.95 2.55 13.89
CA TRP A 639 -17.77 1.84 13.41
C TRP A 639 -17.94 0.31 13.42
N SER A 640 -19.08 -0.19 13.88
CA SER A 640 -19.38 -1.63 13.87
C SER A 640 -19.78 -2.07 12.45
N PRO A 641 -19.03 -2.99 11.82
CA PRO A 641 -19.44 -3.56 10.55
C PRO A 641 -20.87 -4.11 10.62
N PRO A 642 -21.67 -3.99 9.57
CA PRO A 642 -23.03 -4.52 9.56
C PRO A 642 -23.01 -6.05 9.44
N VAL A 643 -24.08 -6.70 9.87
CA VAL A 643 -24.37 -8.09 9.51
C VAL A 643 -25.32 -8.08 8.32
N CYS A 644 -24.89 -8.71 7.22
CA CYS A 644 -25.65 -8.80 5.99
C CYS A 644 -26.08 -10.24 5.73
N GLY A 645 -27.22 -10.42 5.07
CA GLY A 645 -27.71 -11.75 4.74
C GLY A 645 -28.94 -11.71 3.84
N ALA A 646 -29.58 -12.87 3.66
CA ALA A 646 -30.79 -13.00 2.88
C ALA A 646 -31.69 -14.12 3.38
N GLU A 647 -32.99 -13.92 3.22
CA GLU A 647 -34.01 -14.97 3.23
C GLU A 647 -34.13 -15.51 1.81
N ILE A 648 -33.86 -16.81 1.63
CA ILE A 648 -33.83 -17.47 0.32
C ILE A 648 -34.16 -18.96 0.47
N ASP A 649 -34.95 -19.49 -0.46
CA ASP A 649 -35.37 -20.90 -0.46
C ASP A 649 -34.26 -21.85 -0.93
N ASP A 650 -33.49 -21.44 -1.94
CA ASP A 650 -32.38 -22.22 -2.51
C ASP A 650 -31.00 -21.57 -2.25
N PRO A 651 -30.42 -21.81 -1.05
CA PRO A 651 -29.07 -21.32 -0.74
C PRO A 651 -27.96 -22.07 -1.48
N VAL A 652 -28.24 -23.24 -2.06
CA VAL A 652 -27.25 -24.03 -2.81
C VAL A 652 -26.99 -23.37 -4.16
N GLU A 653 -28.06 -22.96 -4.86
CA GLU A 653 -27.91 -22.22 -6.12
C GLU A 653 -27.26 -20.84 -5.89
N LEU A 654 -27.58 -20.15 -4.79
CA LEU A 654 -26.89 -18.90 -4.43
C LEU A 654 -25.38 -19.10 -4.22
N SER A 655 -24.99 -20.17 -3.53
CA SER A 655 -23.59 -20.55 -3.35
C SER A 655 -22.88 -20.81 -4.67
N ARG A 656 -23.56 -21.47 -5.60
CA ARG A 656 -23.04 -21.75 -6.94
C ARG A 656 -22.86 -20.48 -7.77
N VAL A 657 -23.84 -19.58 -7.76
CA VAL A 657 -23.80 -18.31 -8.51
C VAL A 657 -22.71 -17.37 -7.98
N MET A 658 -22.57 -17.30 -6.65
CA MET A 658 -21.59 -16.43 -6.00
C MET A 658 -20.18 -17.03 -5.95
N GLU A 659 -20.05 -18.35 -6.20
CA GLU A 659 -18.84 -19.13 -5.93
C GLU A 659 -18.36 -19.02 -4.47
N TRP A 660 -19.29 -18.77 -3.54
CA TRP A 660 -19.01 -18.67 -2.10
C TRP A 660 -19.40 -19.97 -1.41
N PRO A 661 -18.53 -20.56 -0.57
CA PRO A 661 -18.85 -21.82 0.07
C PRO A 661 -20.06 -21.68 1.01
N LEU A 662 -21.02 -22.60 0.87
CA LEU A 662 -22.14 -22.74 1.78
C LEU A 662 -21.73 -23.57 3.01
N ILE A 663 -21.91 -22.99 4.20
CA ILE A 663 -21.57 -23.57 5.48
C ILE A 663 -22.88 -23.89 6.22
N ASP A 664 -23.25 -25.17 6.28
CA ASP A 664 -24.46 -25.63 6.97
C ASP A 664 -24.22 -25.93 8.47
N THR A 665 -22.99 -26.30 8.82
CA THR A 665 -22.54 -26.51 10.19
C THR A 665 -21.20 -25.82 10.39
N SER A 666 -21.04 -25.15 11.54
CA SER A 666 -19.85 -24.37 11.86
C SER A 666 -19.30 -24.76 13.22
N SER A 667 -18.01 -24.51 13.43
CA SER A 667 -17.38 -24.71 14.74
C SER A 667 -18.07 -23.82 15.78
N THR A 668 -18.56 -24.43 16.85
CA THR A 668 -19.15 -23.70 17.97
C THR A 668 -18.20 -23.62 19.15
N PRO A 669 -18.31 -22.59 20.01
CA PRO A 669 -17.54 -22.53 21.24
C PRO A 669 -17.75 -23.78 22.08
N ASP A 670 -16.66 -24.34 22.62
CA ASP A 670 -16.75 -25.40 23.62
C ASP A 670 -17.59 -24.90 24.80
N MET A 671 -18.54 -25.74 25.22
CA MET A 671 -19.50 -25.42 26.27
C MET A 671 -18.93 -25.62 27.69
N THR A 672 -17.69 -26.09 27.78
CA THR A 672 -16.92 -26.17 29.03
C THR A 672 -16.60 -24.76 29.52
N PRO A 673 -16.91 -24.41 30.79
CA PRO A 673 -16.53 -23.13 31.35
C PRO A 673 -15.01 -22.89 31.26
N LEU A 674 -14.62 -21.69 30.82
CA LEU A 674 -13.22 -21.29 30.63
C LEU A 674 -12.42 -22.24 29.71
N ALA A 675 -13.02 -22.72 28.60
CA ALA A 675 -12.33 -23.47 27.56
C ALA A 675 -11.36 -22.61 26.71
N LEU A 676 -10.55 -21.81 27.39
CA LEU A 676 -9.56 -20.92 26.80
C LEU A 676 -8.41 -21.72 26.19
N THR A 677 -7.89 -21.25 25.06
CA THR A 677 -6.76 -21.88 24.36
C THR A 677 -5.44 -21.61 25.10
N SER A 678 -4.98 -22.61 25.85
CA SER A 678 -3.66 -22.61 26.49
C SER A 678 -2.55 -22.99 25.51
N THR A 679 -1.33 -22.52 25.74
CA THR A 679 -0.14 -22.94 24.99
C THR A 679 0.77 -23.86 25.79
N CYS A 680 1.52 -24.72 25.10
CA CYS A 680 2.62 -25.48 25.68
C CYS A 680 3.91 -24.66 25.80
N ARG A 681 3.99 -23.48 25.17
CA ARG A 681 5.15 -22.58 25.29
C ARG A 681 5.26 -22.07 26.73
N THR A 682 6.41 -22.35 27.36
CA THR A 682 6.72 -21.91 28.72
C THR A 682 7.44 -20.56 28.69
N ALA A 683 7.57 -19.93 29.86
CA ALA A 683 8.34 -18.68 30.01
C ALA A 683 9.85 -18.93 30.27
N GLU A 684 10.36 -20.15 30.04
CA GLU A 684 11.73 -20.55 30.45
C GLU A 684 12.85 -19.81 29.69
N PHE A 685 12.54 -19.14 28.59
CA PHE A 685 13.47 -18.30 27.81
C PHE A 685 12.98 -16.87 27.61
N HIS A 686 12.01 -16.45 28.42
CA HIS A 686 11.41 -15.14 28.33
C HIS A 686 11.68 -14.32 29.60
N LEU A 687 11.78 -13.01 29.43
CA LEU A 687 11.90 -12.07 30.54
C LEU A 687 10.54 -11.47 30.85
N GLN A 688 10.22 -11.35 32.14
CA GLN A 688 9.02 -10.67 32.57
C GLN A 688 9.12 -9.18 32.21
N ALA A 689 8.30 -8.74 31.26
CA ALA A 689 8.33 -7.37 30.75
C ALA A 689 7.25 -6.47 31.36
N ALA A 690 6.13 -7.05 31.82
CA ALA A 690 5.07 -6.29 32.47
C ALA A 690 4.20 -7.16 33.39
N VAL A 691 3.56 -6.51 34.35
CA VAL A 691 2.58 -7.09 35.28
C VAL A 691 1.23 -6.42 35.02
N TRP A 692 0.14 -7.19 35.13
CA TRP A 692 -1.20 -6.65 35.04
C TRP A 692 -1.54 -5.79 36.25
N ASP A 693 -1.87 -4.52 36.01
CA ASP A 693 -2.38 -3.63 37.03
C ASP A 693 -3.91 -3.71 37.09
N TRP A 694 -4.40 -4.21 38.22
CA TRP A 694 -5.81 -4.41 38.49
C TRP A 694 -6.63 -3.13 38.64
N ARG A 695 -5.98 -1.98 38.88
CA ARG A 695 -6.66 -0.68 39.03
C ARG A 695 -6.84 -0.01 37.69
N SER A 696 -5.79 0.04 36.88
CA SER A 696 -5.83 0.64 35.54
C SER A 696 -6.40 -0.31 34.48
N GLY A 697 -6.43 -1.63 34.72
CA GLY A 697 -6.89 -2.60 33.75
C GLY A 697 -5.95 -2.70 32.53
N ARG A 698 -4.65 -2.52 32.74
CA ARG A 698 -3.61 -2.50 31.71
C ARG A 698 -2.33 -3.19 32.20
N PHE A 699 -1.48 -3.62 31.26
CA PHE A 699 -0.14 -4.09 31.61
C PHE A 699 0.82 -2.92 31.87
N SER A 700 1.54 -2.97 32.99
CA SER A 700 2.55 -1.97 33.35
C SER A 700 3.88 -2.62 33.75
N PRO A 701 5.04 -2.06 33.33
CA PRO A 701 6.35 -2.57 33.76
C PRO A 701 6.60 -2.40 35.26
N HIS A 702 5.98 -1.39 35.87
CA HIS A 702 6.23 -0.95 37.26
C HIS A 702 5.04 -1.18 38.18
N ALA A 703 4.04 -1.99 37.78
CA ALA A 703 2.91 -2.26 38.66
C ALA A 703 3.39 -2.97 39.93
N ALA A 704 3.06 -2.40 41.09
CA ALA A 704 3.21 -3.11 42.35
C ALA A 704 2.35 -4.38 42.29
N SER A 705 2.87 -5.49 42.82
CA SER A 705 2.05 -6.66 43.10
C SER A 705 1.01 -6.24 44.14
N ASP A 706 -0.17 -5.80 43.69
CA ASP A 706 -1.35 -5.72 44.56
C ASP A 706 -1.48 -7.09 45.24
N ASN A 707 -1.90 -7.15 46.51
CA ASN A 707 -2.11 -8.40 47.27
C ASN A 707 -3.28 -9.26 46.69
N ALA A 708 -3.46 -9.25 45.37
CA ALA A 708 -4.41 -10.04 44.64
C ALA A 708 -4.01 -11.51 44.69
N SER A 709 -5.00 -12.37 44.91
CA SER A 709 -4.84 -13.84 44.92
C SER A 709 -4.41 -14.46 43.58
N THR A 710 -4.32 -13.63 42.52
CA THR A 710 -3.96 -14.02 41.15
C THR A 710 -2.96 -13.02 40.59
N LEU A 711 -1.90 -13.52 39.96
CA LEU A 711 -0.86 -12.75 39.30
C LEU A 711 -0.91 -13.03 37.79
N LEU A 712 -1.04 -11.98 36.98
CA LEU A 712 -0.95 -12.04 35.51
C LEU A 712 0.28 -11.26 35.06
N THR A 713 1.15 -11.91 34.29
CA THR A 713 2.43 -11.36 33.83
C THR A 713 2.63 -11.60 32.34
N ARG A 714 3.22 -10.62 31.65
CA ARG A 714 3.63 -10.71 30.25
C ARG A 714 5.13 -10.98 30.19
N HIS A 715 5.50 -12.04 29.48
CA HIS A 715 6.89 -12.46 29.29
C HIS A 715 7.27 -12.31 27.82
N VAL A 716 8.40 -11.66 27.55
CA VAL A 716 8.88 -11.33 26.19
C VAL A 716 10.21 -12.02 25.95
N HIS A 717 10.40 -12.59 24.77
CA HIS A 717 11.69 -13.20 24.41
C HIS A 717 12.75 -12.09 24.20
N PRO A 718 13.93 -12.13 24.86
CA PRO A 718 14.92 -11.04 24.83
C PRO A 718 15.33 -10.57 23.42
N GLY A 719 15.47 -11.51 22.48
CA GLY A 719 15.79 -11.22 21.08
C GLY A 719 14.59 -11.01 20.15
N GLY A 720 13.35 -10.93 20.68
CA GLY A 720 12.13 -10.78 19.86
C GLY A 720 11.80 -11.97 18.94
N ARG A 721 12.56 -13.07 19.03
CA ARG A 721 12.47 -14.24 18.14
C ARG A 721 11.26 -15.15 18.39
N ASP A 722 10.48 -14.86 19.42
CA ASP A 722 9.30 -15.63 19.79
C ASP A 722 8.21 -14.71 20.35
N HIS A 723 6.96 -15.14 20.27
CA HIS A 723 5.79 -14.42 20.76
C HIS A 723 5.82 -14.20 22.26
N ASP A 724 5.13 -13.14 22.67
CA ASP A 724 4.84 -12.87 24.07
C ASP A 724 4.05 -14.03 24.68
N VAL A 725 4.49 -14.48 25.85
CA VAL A 725 3.82 -15.50 26.64
C VAL A 725 3.17 -14.84 27.85
N TYR A 726 1.86 -15.00 27.99
CA TYR A 726 1.09 -14.51 29.13
C TYR A 726 0.95 -15.61 30.17
N LYS A 727 1.48 -15.37 31.36
CA LYS A 727 1.50 -16.32 32.47
C LYS A 727 0.51 -15.90 33.55
N VAL A 728 -0.43 -16.79 33.86
CA VAL A 728 -1.43 -16.63 34.93
C VAL A 728 -1.08 -17.58 36.08
N ILE A 729 -0.92 -17.05 37.28
CA ILE A 729 -0.67 -17.81 38.51
C ILE A 729 -1.82 -17.53 39.49
N SER A 730 -2.53 -18.57 39.92
CA SER A 730 -3.62 -18.44 40.90
C SER A 730 -3.59 -19.58 41.91
N ARG A 731 -3.48 -19.28 43.21
CA ARG A 731 -3.47 -20.21 44.37
C ARG A 731 -2.47 -21.39 44.28
N ARG A 732 -2.61 -22.30 43.30
CA ARG A 732 -1.70 -23.44 42.95
C ARG A 732 -1.72 -23.85 41.46
N LYS A 733 -2.44 -23.14 40.58
CA LYS A 733 -2.51 -23.43 39.15
C LYS A 733 -1.69 -22.41 38.38
N MET A 734 -0.96 -22.89 37.38
CA MET A 734 -0.19 -22.09 36.43
C MET A 734 -0.68 -22.42 35.03
N ALA A 735 -0.95 -21.39 34.23
CA ALA A 735 -1.35 -21.54 32.84
C ALA A 735 -0.64 -20.50 31.97
N PHE A 736 -0.39 -20.88 30.72
CA PHE A 736 0.28 -20.05 29.72
C PHE A 736 -0.64 -19.84 28.52
N PHE A 737 -0.64 -18.63 27.98
CA PHE A 737 -1.47 -18.23 26.85
C PHE A 737 -0.65 -17.39 25.86
N LEU A 738 -0.93 -17.55 24.58
CA LEU A 738 -0.45 -16.62 23.53
C LEU A 738 -1.44 -15.47 23.32
N SER A 739 -2.73 -15.75 23.50
CA SER A 739 -3.77 -14.72 23.47
C SER A 739 -3.76 -13.88 24.75
N ARG A 740 -3.63 -12.56 24.57
CA ARG A 740 -3.80 -11.58 25.65
C ARG A 740 -5.24 -11.61 26.19
N THR A 741 -6.24 -11.67 25.32
CA THR A 741 -7.66 -11.72 25.70
C THR A 741 -7.93 -12.92 26.60
N ALA A 742 -7.48 -14.11 26.20
CA ALA A 742 -7.67 -15.33 26.98
C ALA A 742 -7.00 -15.25 28.36
N ALA A 743 -5.77 -14.72 28.43
CA ALA A 743 -5.05 -14.56 29.68
C ALA A 743 -5.75 -13.60 30.66
N ILE A 744 -6.25 -12.46 30.17
CA ILE A 744 -6.96 -11.47 31.00
C ILE A 744 -8.27 -12.06 31.53
N ILE A 745 -9.02 -12.80 30.71
CA ILE A 745 -10.26 -13.47 31.14
C ILE A 745 -9.93 -14.53 32.21
N ALA A 746 -8.94 -15.39 31.98
CA ALA A 746 -8.52 -16.39 32.96
C ALA A 746 -8.12 -15.78 34.31
N ALA A 747 -7.38 -14.66 34.27
CA ALA A 747 -6.93 -13.96 35.46
C ALA A 747 -8.10 -13.30 36.22
N ASN A 748 -8.99 -12.58 35.53
CA ASN A 748 -10.14 -11.92 36.14
C ASN A 748 -11.10 -12.91 36.81
N VAL A 749 -11.36 -14.05 36.16
CA VAL A 749 -12.21 -15.10 36.73
C VAL A 749 -11.56 -15.70 37.99
N SER A 750 -10.26 -15.97 37.94
CA SER A 750 -9.51 -16.49 39.10
C SER A 750 -9.47 -15.50 40.26
N ALA A 751 -9.39 -14.20 39.96
CA ALA A 751 -9.42 -13.11 40.93
C ALA A 751 -10.85 -12.71 41.38
N ARG A 752 -11.90 -13.29 40.78
CA ARG A 752 -13.31 -12.92 40.99
C ARG A 752 -13.60 -11.44 40.75
N ARG A 753 -13.00 -10.87 39.71
CA ARG A 753 -13.23 -9.47 39.30
C ARG A 753 -14.05 -9.43 38.01
N PRO A 754 -15.13 -8.62 37.96
CA PRO A 754 -15.91 -8.48 36.75
C PRO A 754 -15.11 -7.75 35.66
N THR A 755 -15.24 -8.23 34.43
CA THR A 755 -14.62 -7.68 33.22
C THR A 755 -15.65 -6.94 32.36
N PHE A 756 -16.92 -7.29 32.50
CA PHE A 756 -18.02 -6.75 31.71
C PHE A 756 -19.11 -6.17 32.60
N ARG A 757 -19.75 -5.10 32.14
CA ARG A 757 -20.91 -4.52 32.78
C ARG A 757 -22.05 -4.43 31.79
N ARG A 758 -23.21 -5.00 32.16
CA ARG A 758 -24.44 -4.84 31.39
C ARG A 758 -24.94 -3.40 31.49
N VAL A 759 -25.32 -2.82 30.36
CA VAL A 759 -25.85 -1.46 30.26
C VAL A 759 -27.20 -1.55 29.55
N GLY A 760 -28.28 -1.35 30.30
CA GLY A 760 -29.64 -1.58 29.84
C GLY A 760 -29.88 -3.04 29.45
N ASN A 761 -30.91 -3.27 28.64
CA ASN A 761 -31.35 -4.63 28.31
C ASN A 761 -30.60 -5.27 27.15
N HIS A 762 -29.89 -4.47 26.33
CA HIS A 762 -29.45 -4.90 24.99
C HIS A 762 -27.95 -4.88 24.74
N ARG A 763 -27.14 -4.40 25.70
CA ARG A 763 -25.69 -4.26 25.51
C ARG A 763 -24.92 -4.53 26.79
N PHE A 764 -23.65 -4.93 26.65
CA PHE A 764 -22.68 -4.82 27.72
C PHE A 764 -21.42 -4.14 27.23
N ILE A 765 -20.70 -3.51 28.15
CA ILE A 765 -19.43 -2.82 27.90
C ILE A 765 -18.28 -3.58 28.57
N CYS A 766 -17.11 -3.56 27.95
CA CYS A 766 -15.88 -4.01 28.58
C CYS A 766 -15.39 -2.93 29.56
N LEU A 767 -15.01 -3.35 30.77
CA LEU A 767 -14.53 -2.47 31.83
C LEU A 767 -13.02 -2.21 31.77
N ALA A 768 -12.29 -2.97 30.94
CA ALA A 768 -10.85 -2.83 30.77
C ALA A 768 -10.53 -2.63 29.28
N ASP A 769 -9.72 -1.62 28.97
CA ASP A 769 -9.37 -1.26 27.59
C ASP A 769 -8.63 -2.38 26.85
N ASP A 770 -7.82 -3.15 27.58
CA ASP A 770 -7.02 -4.26 27.02
C ASP A 770 -7.80 -5.58 26.88
N CYS A 771 -9.12 -5.61 27.17
CA CYS A 771 -9.92 -6.82 27.22
C CYS A 771 -11.13 -6.82 26.27
N GLY A 772 -11.76 -7.98 26.09
CA GLY A 772 -12.99 -8.19 25.33
C GLY A 772 -13.40 -9.66 25.36
N LEU A 773 -14.42 -10.04 24.59
CA LEU A 773 -14.83 -11.44 24.49
C LEU A 773 -13.77 -12.24 23.71
N PRO A 774 -13.51 -13.51 24.12
CA PRO A 774 -12.80 -14.47 23.27
C PRO A 774 -13.47 -14.61 21.89
N ASP A 775 -12.64 -14.73 20.85
CA ASP A 775 -13.01 -14.88 19.44
C ASP A 775 -14.28 -15.70 19.17
N ALA A 776 -14.34 -16.96 19.61
CA ALA A 776 -15.46 -17.85 19.34
C ALA A 776 -16.73 -17.40 20.06
N LEU A 777 -16.60 -16.78 21.25
CA LEU A 777 -17.73 -16.26 22.00
C LEU A 777 -18.31 -15.01 21.33
N ALA A 778 -17.46 -14.09 20.85
CA ALA A 778 -17.87 -12.93 20.08
C ALA A 778 -18.57 -13.34 18.77
N MET A 779 -17.99 -14.31 18.04
CA MET A 779 -18.56 -14.87 16.82
C MET A 779 -19.96 -15.48 17.07
N ARG A 780 -20.11 -16.32 18.10
CA ARG A 780 -21.43 -16.91 18.42
C ARG A 780 -22.44 -15.85 18.82
N LEU A 781 -22.03 -14.85 19.58
CA LEU A 781 -22.90 -13.73 19.98
C LEU A 781 -23.38 -12.95 18.75
N ARG A 782 -22.47 -12.59 17.83
CA ARG A 782 -22.81 -11.95 16.55
C ARG A 782 -23.84 -12.74 15.77
N ARG A 783 -23.64 -14.06 15.64
CA ARG A 783 -24.55 -14.96 14.91
C ARG A 783 -25.92 -15.08 15.57
N SER A 784 -25.97 -15.07 16.90
CA SER A 784 -27.25 -15.22 17.61
C SER A 784 -28.10 -13.95 17.56
N VAL A 785 -27.47 -12.78 17.62
CA VAL A 785 -28.15 -11.46 17.68
C VAL A 785 -28.15 -10.68 16.37
N LEU A 786 -27.47 -11.19 15.33
CA LEU A 786 -27.26 -10.56 14.02
C LEU A 786 -26.79 -9.10 14.09
N ARG A 787 -25.93 -8.78 15.07
CA ARG A 787 -25.28 -7.46 15.20
C ARG A 787 -23.85 -7.63 15.68
N ASN A 788 -22.96 -6.76 15.23
CA ASN A 788 -21.57 -6.71 15.65
C ASN A 788 -21.34 -5.82 16.87
N GLY A 789 -20.33 -6.18 17.67
CA GLY A 789 -19.75 -5.31 18.68
C GLY A 789 -18.99 -4.12 18.07
N GLY A 790 -18.54 -3.19 18.89
CA GLY A 790 -17.74 -2.06 18.40
C GLY A 790 -17.46 -0.98 19.43
N PRO A 791 -16.63 0.01 19.05
CA PRO A 791 -16.23 1.11 19.92
C PRO A 791 -17.38 2.06 20.20
N THR A 792 -17.54 2.48 21.46
CA THR A 792 -18.45 3.52 21.93
C THR A 792 -17.67 4.52 22.79
N GLU A 793 -18.27 5.66 23.13
CA GLU A 793 -17.65 6.68 23.99
C GLU A 793 -17.21 6.12 25.36
N VAL A 794 -17.91 5.10 25.87
CA VAL A 794 -17.66 4.48 27.18
C VAL A 794 -16.76 3.25 27.11
N GLY A 795 -16.21 2.92 25.94
CA GLY A 795 -15.37 1.74 25.70
C GLY A 795 -15.95 0.80 24.64
N TYR A 796 -15.45 -0.43 24.58
CA TYR A 796 -15.92 -1.44 23.62
C TYR A 796 -17.21 -2.12 24.10
N ALA A 797 -18.23 -2.17 23.24
CA ALA A 797 -19.55 -2.73 23.56
C ALA A 797 -19.90 -3.94 22.70
N TYR A 798 -20.72 -4.82 23.25
CA TYR A 798 -21.27 -5.99 22.56
C TYR A 798 -22.80 -6.00 22.65
N PRO A 799 -23.50 -6.43 21.59
CA PRO A 799 -24.94 -6.64 21.62
C PRO A 799 -25.27 -7.90 22.43
N ILE A 800 -26.33 -7.87 23.24
CA ILE A 800 -26.70 -9.01 24.08
C ILE A 800 -28.21 -9.08 24.34
N ASP A 801 -28.73 -10.29 24.45
CA ASP A 801 -30.07 -10.60 24.95
C ASP A 801 -29.98 -11.45 26.24
N ASP A 802 -31.11 -11.75 26.87
CA ASP A 802 -31.15 -12.51 28.13
C ASP A 802 -30.75 -13.99 27.97
N ILE A 803 -30.91 -14.57 26.79
CA ILE A 803 -30.51 -15.95 26.50
C ILE A 803 -28.99 -16.02 26.37
N ALA A 804 -28.42 -15.15 25.53
CA ALA A 804 -26.99 -14.98 25.32
C ALA A 804 -26.28 -14.59 26.61
N PHE A 805 -26.87 -13.74 27.45
CA PHE A 805 -26.31 -13.40 28.76
C PHE A 805 -26.21 -14.60 29.70
N ARG A 806 -27.28 -15.40 29.81
CA ARG A 806 -27.25 -16.63 30.62
C ARG A 806 -26.22 -17.63 30.09
N TRP A 807 -26.10 -17.74 28.78
CA TRP A 807 -25.09 -18.57 28.12
C TRP A 807 -23.66 -18.09 28.43
N LEU A 808 -23.37 -16.80 28.23
CA LEU A 808 -22.05 -16.23 28.53
C LEU A 808 -21.69 -16.33 30.01
N ASN A 809 -22.65 -16.07 30.92
CA ASN A 809 -22.41 -16.16 32.36
C ASN A 809 -22.08 -17.59 32.83
N ARG A 810 -22.55 -18.61 32.10
CA ARG A 810 -22.16 -20.01 32.34
C ARG A 810 -20.72 -20.28 31.91
N LEU A 811 -20.27 -19.73 30.78
CA LEU A 811 -18.93 -19.98 30.23
C LEU A 811 -17.85 -19.12 30.88
N LEU A 812 -18.20 -17.91 31.30
CA LEU A 812 -17.32 -16.92 31.93
C LEU A 812 -17.82 -16.58 33.35
N PRO A 813 -17.83 -17.55 34.29
CA PRO A 813 -18.39 -17.33 35.61
C PRO A 813 -17.67 -16.21 36.36
N GLY A 814 -18.42 -15.22 36.85
CA GLY A 814 -17.87 -14.11 37.63
C GLY A 814 -17.25 -12.97 36.81
N CYS A 815 -17.29 -13.03 35.48
CA CYS A 815 -16.84 -11.95 34.61
C CYS A 815 -17.84 -10.79 34.47
N PHE A 816 -19.09 -10.96 34.90
CA PHE A 816 -20.14 -9.94 34.75
C PHE A 816 -20.40 -9.24 36.09
N ALA A 817 -20.40 -7.91 36.08
CA ALA A 817 -20.77 -7.11 37.23
C ALA A 817 -22.23 -7.41 37.64
N PRO A 818 -22.53 -7.49 38.95
CA PRO A 818 -23.91 -7.61 39.40
C PRO A 818 -24.72 -6.40 38.95
N PHE A 819 -25.99 -6.61 38.62
CA PHE A 819 -26.89 -5.51 38.29
C PHE A 819 -26.88 -4.48 39.43
N PRO A 820 -26.85 -3.15 39.13
CA PRO A 820 -27.31 -2.20 40.12
C PRO A 820 -28.74 -2.62 40.50
N PRO A 821 -29.10 -2.64 41.80
CA PRO A 821 -30.43 -3.06 42.20
C PRO A 821 -31.44 -2.21 41.43
N ASP A 822 -32.23 -2.89 40.61
CA ASP A 822 -33.38 -2.28 39.95
C ASP A 822 -34.35 -1.88 41.06
N ASP A 823 -34.89 -0.68 41.01
CA ASP A 823 -35.80 -0.10 42.02
C ASP A 823 -37.12 -0.93 42.15
N GLY A 824 -37.28 -1.99 41.34
CA GLY A 824 -38.39 -2.93 41.32
C GLY A 824 -38.10 -4.35 41.85
N ASP A 825 -36.85 -4.73 42.14
CA ASP A 825 -36.48 -6.09 42.63
C ASP A 825 -36.32 -6.17 44.17
N ASP A 826 -36.64 -5.06 44.85
CA ASP A 826 -36.45 -4.88 46.29
C ASP A 826 -37.36 -5.83 47.10
N ALA A 827 -38.60 -6.07 46.66
CA ALA A 827 -39.57 -6.85 47.42
C ALA A 827 -39.15 -8.33 47.62
N ASN A 828 -38.66 -9.01 46.58
CA ASN A 828 -38.25 -10.40 46.67
C ASN A 828 -36.99 -10.57 47.51
N ARG A 829 -36.05 -9.61 47.42
CA ARG A 829 -34.82 -9.58 48.22
C ARG A 829 -35.12 -9.34 49.69
N LEU A 830 -36.01 -8.40 50.00
CA LEU A 830 -36.45 -8.11 51.36
C LEU A 830 -37.22 -9.31 51.95
N VAL A 831 -38.08 -9.98 51.18
CA VAL A 831 -38.78 -11.22 51.60
C VAL A 831 -37.81 -12.36 51.90
N ALA A 832 -36.80 -12.57 51.04
CA ALA A 832 -35.78 -13.57 51.29
C ALA A 832 -34.95 -13.24 52.54
N ALA A 833 -34.52 -11.99 52.70
CA ALA A 833 -33.77 -11.53 53.87
C ALA A 833 -34.58 -11.63 55.18
N ALA A 834 -35.88 -11.31 55.16
CA ALA A 834 -36.77 -11.53 56.31
C ALA A 834 -36.89 -13.02 56.67
N ARG A 835 -37.07 -13.90 55.67
CA ARG A 835 -37.17 -15.36 55.87
C ARG A 835 -35.88 -15.98 56.41
N HIS A 836 -34.73 -15.55 55.91
CA HIS A 836 -33.42 -16.03 56.36
C HIS A 836 -32.97 -15.44 57.71
N SER A 837 -33.65 -14.40 58.23
CA SER A 837 -33.34 -13.81 59.54
C SER A 837 -33.79 -14.64 60.75
N GLY A 838 -34.52 -15.74 60.53
CA GLY A 838 -35.08 -16.55 61.62
C GLY A 838 -36.11 -15.80 62.47
N GLY A 839 -36.80 -14.81 61.90
CA GLY A 839 -37.83 -14.01 62.57
C GLY A 839 -37.33 -12.76 63.29
N LYS A 840 -36.03 -12.43 63.19
CA LYS A 840 -35.45 -11.22 63.78
C LYS A 840 -35.75 -9.93 63.01
N THR A 841 -35.99 -10.04 61.71
CA THR A 841 -36.30 -8.90 60.83
C THR A 841 -37.70 -9.09 60.25
N ARG A 842 -38.57 -8.08 60.39
CA ARG A 842 -39.97 -8.14 59.95
C ARG A 842 -40.23 -7.11 58.88
N LEU A 843 -40.76 -7.58 57.75
CA LEU A 843 -41.17 -6.69 56.67
C LEU A 843 -42.22 -5.69 57.13
N ARG A 844 -42.06 -4.44 56.73
CA ARG A 844 -42.99 -3.34 56.94
C ARG A 844 -43.30 -2.66 55.62
N TRP A 845 -44.52 -2.17 55.49
CA TRP A 845 -44.94 -1.35 54.37
C TRP A 845 -44.74 0.13 54.73
N GLN A 846 -43.93 0.86 53.96
CA GLN A 846 -43.68 2.28 54.13
C GLN A 846 -43.71 3.00 52.78
N ASN A 847 -44.44 4.12 52.70
CA ASN A 847 -44.47 5.02 51.53
C ASN A 847 -44.69 4.32 50.19
N GLY A 848 -45.61 3.35 50.12
CA GLY A 848 -45.89 2.69 48.83
C GLY A 848 -45.00 1.48 48.51
N ARG A 849 -44.05 1.10 49.38
CA ARG A 849 -43.07 0.03 49.13
C ARG A 849 -42.83 -0.87 50.34
N LEU A 850 -42.33 -2.08 50.09
CA LEU A 850 -41.92 -3.06 51.10
C LEU A 850 -40.53 -2.68 51.64
N ALA A 851 -40.30 -2.77 52.95
CA ALA A 851 -39.03 -2.48 53.63
C ALA A 851 -38.77 -3.49 54.78
N LEU A 852 -37.54 -3.62 55.27
CA LEU A 852 -37.15 -4.49 56.41
C LEU A 852 -37.10 -3.76 57.76
#